data_AF-A0A9D2QFI0-F1
#
_entry.id   AF-A0A9D2QFI0-F1
#
_cell.length_a   1.000
_cell.length_b   1.000
_cell.length_c   1.000
_cell.angle_alpha   90.00
_cell.angle_beta   90.00
_cell.angle_gamma   90.00
#
_symmetry.space_group_name_H-M   'P 1'
#
loop_
_entity.id
_entity.type
_entity.pdbx_description
1 polymer ?
#
loop_
_entity_poly.entity_id
_entity_poly.type
_entity_poly.pdbx_seq_one_letter_code
_entity_poly.pdbx_strand_id
1 'polypeptide(L)'
;MKPLLKFEELRIKKAQLNEEASVPDLTDGQILQNRMKFFLDEEDEIYEGYGRLAGSWPYRQFSCYTRRLREENVKAAILENDYLKAVFLPEYGGRLWSLWDKQADRSLLYTNEVLRFSNLAVRNAWFAGGVEWNVGVIGHSPFTTAPLFTAKLSLSDGTPVLRMYEYERIRQVTWQMDFWLGEEDRFLNARMRIVNFGEKVTPMYWWSNIAVPEEKGGRILVPASEAFTFRNWGVYKVPVPMVDGADISHYENIPASVDYFFDIPDGAPKYIAHADASGYGLLHLSTDRLRSRKLFSWGHRPAAWHWQEFLSDGNGRYVEIQAGLGKTQYGCIPMAPHTAWEWLERYGALQLSEKQLSLSFEKARDSLTEQIRESAVYQPMRGLLRDTKAMAKQEAQTVWKGSGFGAMKNRERALFGEKPISLHLDYGEPDEGQKRWLAFLETGVLHEPEADCRPDLFLSDEVWKKKLEETIEDINRENWYAHYHLGLFAFRDGDIPKSIRQFEASKACRKNAWALHGLAAAYLAWASEAEDGEKAGAGEAEGRKERAAEAMEEGLRMRTEDLSYLKEGFRILSLCGAWTRICRLYPSLPETMQADGRLRFYEVLALDETGSPEQAFELMEADGGLVLDDVREGETNLGGLWQRLQKKLTGKEEPVPYRYDFKAI
;
A
#
# COMPACT_ATOMS: atom_id res chain seq x y z
N MET A 1 1.51 31.33 20.32
CA MET A 1 0.73 31.87 19.19
C MET A 1 -0.56 31.09 19.11
N LYS A 2 -1.64 31.70 18.62
CA LYS A 2 -2.83 30.91 18.26
C LYS A 2 -2.46 29.89 17.19
N PRO A 3 -2.91 28.63 17.30
CA PRO A 3 -2.65 27.62 16.29
C PRO A 3 -3.17 28.06 14.94
N LEU A 4 -2.45 27.71 13.89
CA LEU A 4 -2.67 28.20 12.55
C LEU A 4 -2.70 27.03 11.58
N LEU A 5 -3.74 26.99 10.74
CA LEU A 5 -3.86 26.05 9.63
C LEU A 5 -3.80 26.81 8.30
N LYS A 6 -2.77 26.53 7.51
CA LYS A 6 -2.54 27.10 6.17
C LYS A 6 -2.63 26.02 5.11
N PHE A 7 -2.99 26.45 3.90
CA PHE A 7 -3.00 25.62 2.70
C PHE A 7 -2.14 26.32 1.65
N GLU A 8 -1.07 25.67 1.20
CA GLU A 8 -0.10 26.22 0.25
C GLU A 8 0.47 25.14 -0.66
N GLU A 9 1.38 25.52 -1.55
CA GLU A 9 2.15 24.59 -2.38
C GLU A 9 3.62 24.60 -1.95
N LEU A 10 4.18 23.40 -1.74
CA LEU A 10 5.59 23.20 -1.46
C LEU A 10 6.31 22.77 -2.72
N ARG A 11 7.53 23.29 -2.92
CA ARG A 11 8.43 22.76 -3.94
C ARG A 11 9.14 21.52 -3.41
N ILE A 12 8.85 20.37 -4.00
CA ILE A 12 9.45 19.09 -3.62
C ILE A 12 10.04 18.44 -4.86
N LYS A 13 11.24 17.87 -4.74
CA LYS A 13 11.81 17.01 -5.79
C LYS A 13 11.00 15.72 -5.87
N LYS A 14 10.41 15.44 -7.01
CA LYS A 14 9.46 14.34 -7.18
C LYS A 14 9.76 13.55 -8.45
N ALA A 15 9.63 12.24 -8.33
CA ALA A 15 9.61 11.30 -9.43
C ALA A 15 8.27 11.38 -10.19
N GLN A 16 8.26 11.12 -11.49
CA GLN A 16 7.02 11.14 -12.26
C GLN A 16 6.21 9.88 -11.98
N LEU A 17 5.00 10.03 -11.44
CA LEU A 17 4.08 8.91 -11.15
C LEU A 17 3.50 8.29 -12.42
N ASN A 18 3.39 9.09 -13.49
CA ASN A 18 2.77 8.74 -14.78
C ASN A 18 1.33 8.22 -14.62
N GLU A 19 0.76 7.67 -15.69
CA GLU A 19 -0.63 7.23 -15.71
C GLU A 19 -0.84 5.93 -14.91
N GLU A 20 -2.05 5.80 -14.33
CA GLU A 20 -2.51 4.52 -13.77
C GLU A 20 -2.60 3.45 -14.87
N ALA A 21 -2.45 2.17 -14.52
CA ALA A 21 -2.52 1.04 -15.43
C ALA A 21 -3.84 0.99 -16.23
N SER A 22 -3.74 0.66 -17.51
CA SER A 22 -4.89 0.58 -18.43
C SER A 22 -5.82 -0.60 -18.14
N VAL A 23 -5.28 -1.66 -17.54
CA VAL A 23 -5.99 -2.89 -17.16
C VAL A 23 -6.07 -3.04 -15.63
N PRO A 24 -7.02 -3.85 -15.13
CA PRO A 24 -7.08 -4.18 -13.72
C PRO A 24 -6.02 -5.22 -13.34
N ASP A 25 -5.68 -5.27 -12.06
CA ASP A 25 -4.78 -6.25 -11.48
C ASP A 25 -5.48 -7.62 -11.36
N LEU A 26 -5.18 -8.54 -12.28
CA LEU A 26 -5.79 -9.88 -12.36
C LEU A 26 -4.79 -11.03 -12.19
N THR A 27 -3.48 -10.78 -12.28
CA THR A 27 -2.46 -11.85 -12.33
C THR A 27 -1.62 -11.95 -11.07
N ASP A 28 -2.25 -11.66 -9.93
CA ASP A 28 -1.78 -11.81 -8.55
C ASP A 28 -0.26 -11.88 -8.40
N GLY A 29 0.35 -10.82 -7.88
CA GLY A 29 1.71 -10.97 -7.39
C GLY A 29 1.66 -11.75 -6.09
N GLN A 30 2.01 -13.06 -6.11
CA GLN A 30 2.13 -13.91 -4.93
C GLN A 30 2.69 -13.11 -3.76
N ILE A 31 1.83 -12.70 -2.83
CA ILE A 31 2.29 -11.98 -1.65
C ILE A 31 3.03 -13.03 -0.83
N LEU A 32 4.34 -12.87 -0.64
CA LEU A 32 5.25 -13.79 0.06
C LEU A 32 4.68 -14.36 1.37
N GLN A 33 3.78 -13.65 2.05
CA GLN A 33 3.13 -14.13 3.28
C GLN A 33 2.11 -15.27 3.04
N ASN A 34 1.92 -15.78 1.81
CA ASN A 34 0.84 -16.73 1.41
C ASN A 34 0.98 -18.14 2.00
N ARG A 35 2.13 -18.49 2.59
CA ARG A 35 2.36 -19.83 3.16
C ARG A 35 3.15 -19.77 4.47
N MET A 36 2.73 -18.90 5.40
CA MET A 36 3.34 -18.85 6.73
C MET A 36 2.75 -19.92 7.64
N LYS A 37 3.60 -20.52 8.47
CA LYS A 37 3.18 -21.36 9.60
C LYS A 37 3.18 -20.52 10.87
N PHE A 38 2.12 -20.60 11.66
CA PHE A 38 2.03 -19.87 12.91
C PHE A 38 2.34 -20.82 14.07
N PHE A 39 3.30 -20.42 14.91
CA PHE A 39 3.71 -21.13 16.10
C PHE A 39 3.36 -20.26 17.31
N LEU A 40 2.10 -20.34 17.71
CA LEU A 40 1.45 -19.44 18.67
C LEU A 40 0.87 -20.22 19.85
N ASP A 41 0.71 -19.53 20.98
CA ASP A 41 -0.01 -20.03 22.15
C ASP A 41 -1.52 -19.75 22.04
N GLU A 42 -2.32 -20.44 22.86
CA GLU A 42 -3.80 -20.35 22.82
C GLU A 42 -4.33 -18.92 23.07
N GLU A 43 -3.57 -18.07 23.76
CA GLU A 43 -3.94 -16.70 24.16
C GLU A 43 -3.43 -15.62 23.17
N ASP A 44 -2.68 -16.00 22.14
CA ASP A 44 -2.10 -15.04 21.20
C ASP A 44 -3.16 -14.38 20.30
N GLU A 45 -4.26 -15.07 19.97
CA GLU A 45 -5.41 -14.51 19.24
C GLU A 45 -5.04 -13.71 17.96
N ILE A 46 -4.09 -14.20 17.17
CA ILE A 46 -3.71 -13.59 15.89
C ILE A 46 -4.70 -14.05 14.80
N TYR A 47 -5.25 -13.10 14.05
CA TYR A 47 -6.14 -13.37 12.93
C TYR A 47 -5.33 -13.71 11.65
N GLU A 48 -4.85 -14.94 11.56
CA GLU A 48 -3.98 -15.43 10.48
C GLU A 48 -4.63 -15.30 9.09
N GLY A 49 -4.10 -14.44 8.22
CA GLY A 49 -4.57 -14.27 6.84
C GLY A 49 -6.00 -13.74 6.69
N TYR A 50 -6.72 -13.47 7.80
CA TYR A 50 -8.10 -13.00 7.74
C TYR A 50 -8.20 -11.68 6.99
N GLY A 51 -9.11 -11.62 6.02
CA GLY A 51 -9.29 -10.43 5.18
C GLY A 51 -8.19 -10.20 4.16
N ARG A 52 -7.23 -11.10 3.97
CA ARG A 52 -6.23 -10.92 2.92
C ARG A 52 -6.87 -10.84 1.53
N LEU A 53 -6.24 -10.07 0.64
CA LEU A 53 -6.65 -9.91 -0.75
C LEU A 53 -5.46 -10.22 -1.65
N ALA A 54 -5.76 -10.70 -2.86
CA ALA A 54 -4.76 -11.16 -3.81
C ALA A 54 -4.20 -10.02 -4.68
N GLY A 55 -4.99 -8.98 -4.93
CA GLY A 55 -4.60 -7.82 -5.71
C GLY A 55 -5.28 -6.52 -5.27
N SER A 56 -5.14 -5.50 -6.11
CA SER A 56 -5.55 -4.12 -5.83
C SER A 56 -6.95 -3.73 -6.31
N TRP A 57 -7.69 -4.65 -6.93
CA TRP A 57 -9.06 -4.39 -7.42
C TRP A 57 -9.96 -3.82 -6.31
N PRO A 58 -10.73 -2.74 -6.56
CA PRO A 58 -11.00 -2.08 -7.84
C PRO A 58 -10.08 -0.90 -8.17
N TYR A 59 -8.96 -0.74 -7.46
CA TYR A 59 -7.96 0.29 -7.77
C TYR A 59 -7.05 -0.17 -8.91
N ARG A 60 -6.58 0.81 -9.68
CA ARG A 60 -5.55 0.59 -10.70
C ARG A 60 -4.17 0.76 -10.10
N GLN A 61 -3.23 -0.06 -10.52
CA GLN A 61 -1.82 0.10 -10.13
C GLN A 61 -1.19 1.31 -10.81
N PHE A 62 -0.13 1.85 -10.21
CA PHE A 62 0.81 2.76 -10.86
C PHE A 62 2.05 1.97 -11.24
N SER A 63 2.14 1.48 -12.48
CA SER A 63 3.26 0.65 -12.96
C SER A 63 4.17 1.35 -13.97
N CYS A 64 3.85 2.60 -14.31
CA CYS A 64 4.57 3.37 -15.33
C CYS A 64 5.43 4.49 -14.74
N TYR A 65 5.53 4.64 -13.42
CA TYR A 65 6.34 5.70 -12.83
C TYR A 65 7.81 5.54 -13.21
N THR A 66 8.52 6.66 -13.26
CA THR A 66 9.98 6.68 -13.47
C THR A 66 10.68 7.13 -12.20
N ARG A 67 12.00 6.97 -12.14
CA ARG A 67 12.80 7.45 -11.00
C ARG A 67 13.48 8.81 -11.22
N ARG A 68 13.23 9.46 -12.36
CA ARG A 68 13.77 10.78 -12.69
C ARG A 68 13.11 11.86 -11.85
N LEU A 69 13.89 12.52 -11.00
CA LEU A 69 13.42 13.60 -10.14
C LEU A 69 13.32 14.94 -10.89
N ARG A 70 12.26 15.70 -10.59
CA ARG A 70 12.04 17.09 -11.01
C ARG A 70 11.46 17.90 -9.86
N GLU A 71 11.72 19.19 -9.80
CA GLU A 71 11.02 20.06 -8.85
C GLU A 71 9.56 20.24 -9.29
N GLU A 72 8.63 19.94 -8.40
CA GLU A 72 7.19 20.04 -8.64
C GLU A 72 6.53 20.78 -7.47
N ASN A 73 5.43 21.49 -7.75
CA ASN A 73 4.58 22.05 -6.71
C ASN A 73 3.65 20.96 -6.17
N VAL A 74 3.67 20.75 -4.86
CA VAL A 74 2.84 19.77 -4.16
C VAL A 74 1.96 20.48 -3.15
N LYS A 75 0.65 20.22 -3.17
CA LYS A 75 -0.28 20.79 -2.19
C LYS A 75 0.07 20.33 -0.77
N ALA A 76 0.10 21.28 0.15
CA ALA A 76 0.41 21.04 1.54
C ALA A 76 -0.58 21.74 2.48
N ALA A 77 -0.99 21.03 3.53
CA ALA A 77 -1.66 21.62 4.68
C ALA A 77 -0.67 21.74 5.83
N ILE A 78 -0.51 22.94 6.38
CA ILE A 78 0.45 23.22 7.45
C ILE A 78 -0.31 23.61 8.71
N LEU A 79 -0.11 22.85 9.77
CA LEU A 79 -0.69 23.08 11.09
C LEU A 79 0.44 23.39 12.07
N GLU A 80 0.44 24.59 12.66
CA GLU A 80 1.51 25.01 13.58
C GLU A 80 1.03 25.82 14.78
N ASN A 81 1.79 25.76 15.87
CA ASN A 81 1.70 26.65 17.04
C ASN A 81 3.13 27.10 17.45
N ASP A 82 3.35 27.50 18.70
CA ASP A 82 4.70 27.91 19.16
C ASP A 82 5.68 26.73 19.26
N TYR A 83 5.18 25.50 19.38
CA TYR A 83 5.96 24.32 19.72
C TYR A 83 6.19 23.40 18.52
N LEU A 84 5.16 23.19 17.70
CA LEU A 84 5.18 22.24 16.60
C LEU A 84 4.81 22.90 15.27
N LYS A 85 5.39 22.38 14.19
CA LYS A 85 4.93 22.57 12.81
C LYS A 85 4.76 21.21 12.15
N ALA A 86 3.52 20.86 11.83
CA ALA A 86 3.15 19.65 11.11
C ALA A 86 2.82 20.00 9.65
N VAL A 87 3.43 19.30 8.71
CA VAL A 87 3.19 19.47 7.26
C VAL A 87 2.56 18.20 6.71
N PHE A 88 1.39 18.31 6.10
CA PHE A 88 0.68 17.19 5.48
C PHE A 88 0.67 17.34 3.96
N LEU A 89 0.70 16.21 3.23
CA LEU A 89 0.57 16.16 1.77
C LEU A 89 -0.76 15.50 1.38
N PRO A 90 -1.85 16.26 1.18
CA PRO A 90 -3.16 15.66 0.96
C PRO A 90 -3.32 14.90 -0.35
N GLU A 91 -2.47 15.18 -1.34
CA GLU A 91 -2.41 14.45 -2.62
C GLU A 91 -1.75 13.06 -2.51
N TYR A 92 -1.20 12.73 -1.33
CA TYR A 92 -0.42 11.52 -1.06
C TYR A 92 -0.94 10.80 0.19
N GLY A 93 -2.22 10.48 0.19
CA GLY A 93 -2.88 9.78 1.30
C GLY A 93 -2.93 10.59 2.59
N GLY A 94 -2.76 11.91 2.50
CA GLY A 94 -2.70 12.79 3.66
C GLY A 94 -1.41 12.72 4.45
N ARG A 95 -0.35 12.07 3.93
CA ARG A 95 0.97 11.85 4.57
C ARG A 95 1.37 13.02 5.49
N LEU A 96 1.57 12.76 6.78
CA LEU A 96 2.29 13.71 7.65
C LEU A 96 3.76 13.67 7.23
N TRP A 97 4.13 14.60 6.38
CA TRP A 97 5.43 14.63 5.73
C TRP A 97 6.55 14.99 6.68
N SER A 98 6.32 16.02 7.50
CA SER A 98 7.26 16.43 8.53
C SER A 98 6.54 16.88 9.79
N LEU A 99 7.22 16.69 10.93
CA LEU A 99 6.81 17.19 12.23
C LEU A 99 8.03 17.82 12.89
N TRP A 100 8.06 19.15 12.92
CA TRP A 100 9.18 19.92 13.45
C TRP A 100 8.90 20.37 14.88
N ASP A 101 9.83 20.08 15.80
CA ASP A 101 9.88 20.71 17.11
C ASP A 101 10.60 22.05 17.00
N LYS A 102 9.85 23.14 17.16
CA LYS A 102 10.33 24.52 17.04
C LYS A 102 11.18 24.96 18.23
N GLN A 103 11.10 24.28 19.38
CA GLN A 103 11.92 24.59 20.54
C GLN A 103 13.29 23.92 20.48
N ALA A 104 13.32 22.66 20.05
CA ALA A 104 14.56 21.93 19.87
C ALA A 104 15.24 22.23 18.52
N ASP A 105 14.51 22.86 17.58
CA ASP A 105 14.92 23.11 16.20
C ASP A 105 15.33 21.82 15.48
N ARG A 106 14.46 20.80 15.58
CA ARG A 106 14.72 19.44 15.07
C ARG A 106 13.47 18.79 14.50
N SER A 107 13.66 17.93 13.50
CA SER A 107 12.61 17.04 13.00
C SER A 107 12.42 15.86 13.94
N LEU A 108 11.15 15.47 14.18
CA LEU A 108 10.80 14.26 14.92
C LEU A 108 10.62 13.04 14.01
N LEU A 109 10.57 13.26 12.69
CA LEU A 109 10.33 12.23 11.68
C LEU A 109 11.48 12.17 10.69
N TYR A 110 11.71 11.00 10.11
CA TYR A 110 12.48 10.90 8.87
C TYR A 110 11.68 11.54 7.75
N THR A 111 12.13 12.69 7.27
CA THR A 111 11.54 13.39 6.12
C THR A 111 12.47 13.18 4.93
N ASN A 112 12.03 12.40 3.96
CA ASN A 112 12.76 12.23 2.71
C ASN A 112 12.70 13.58 1.95
N GLU A 113 13.78 14.06 1.36
CA GLU A 113 13.75 15.32 0.60
C GLU A 113 13.07 15.14 -0.77
N VAL A 114 12.85 13.89 -1.16
CA VAL A 114 12.30 13.52 -2.46
C VAL A 114 11.08 12.61 -2.32
N LEU A 115 10.14 12.75 -3.26
CA LEU A 115 9.08 11.77 -3.48
C LEU A 115 9.55 10.81 -4.58
N ARG A 116 10.11 9.67 -4.19
CA ARG A 116 10.59 8.63 -5.10
C ARG A 116 9.77 7.35 -4.92
N PHE A 117 9.22 6.84 -6.02
CA PHE A 117 8.29 5.72 -5.99
C PHE A 117 8.99 4.36 -6.15
N SER A 118 8.44 3.35 -5.49
CA SER A 118 8.85 1.95 -5.57
C SER A 118 7.67 1.02 -5.29
N ASN A 119 7.80 -0.26 -5.67
CA ASN A 119 6.71 -1.24 -5.67
C ASN A 119 6.53 -1.89 -4.28
N LEU A 120 5.98 -1.12 -3.34
CA LEU A 120 5.71 -1.54 -1.95
C LEU A 120 4.24 -1.35 -1.54
N ALA A 121 3.44 -0.55 -2.25
CA ALA A 121 2.02 -0.36 -1.94
C ALA A 121 1.12 -1.34 -2.68
N VAL A 122 -0.12 -1.47 -2.19
CA VAL A 122 -1.18 -2.25 -2.87
C VAL A 122 -1.33 -1.81 -4.32
N ARG A 123 -1.22 -0.50 -4.61
CA ARG A 123 -1.27 0.05 -5.98
C ARG A 123 0.12 0.23 -6.61
N ASN A 124 1.08 -0.59 -6.19
CA ASN A 124 2.50 -0.52 -6.57
C ASN A 124 3.20 0.72 -5.97
N ALA A 125 3.00 1.92 -6.51
CA ALA A 125 3.76 3.11 -6.14
C ALA A 125 3.63 3.52 -4.66
N TRP A 126 4.73 3.40 -3.92
CA TRP A 126 4.93 3.84 -2.54
C TRP A 126 6.19 4.71 -2.41
N PHE A 127 6.27 5.57 -1.40
CA PHE A 127 7.46 6.38 -1.11
C PHE A 127 7.74 6.46 0.40
N ALA A 128 9.03 6.60 0.75
CA ALA A 128 9.51 6.59 2.13
C ALA A 128 9.39 7.95 2.84
N GLY A 129 9.25 7.91 4.18
CA GLY A 129 9.28 9.06 5.07
C GLY A 129 7.92 9.49 5.62
N GLY A 130 7.95 10.28 6.69
CA GLY A 130 6.75 10.80 7.36
C GLY A 130 5.90 9.74 8.07
N VAL A 131 4.59 10.03 8.21
CA VAL A 131 3.58 9.09 8.75
C VAL A 131 2.53 8.75 7.70
N GLU A 132 2.40 7.46 7.41
CA GLU A 132 1.35 6.88 6.57
C GLU A 132 0.26 6.23 7.40
N TRP A 133 -0.99 6.41 7.00
CA TRP A 133 -2.12 5.70 7.59
C TRP A 133 -2.69 4.69 6.60
N ASN A 134 -2.56 3.42 6.96
CA ASN A 134 -2.94 2.30 6.12
C ASN A 134 -4.31 1.78 6.54
N VAL A 135 -5.34 1.91 5.70
CA VAL A 135 -6.74 1.57 6.05
C VAL A 135 -7.28 0.41 5.22
N GLY A 136 -8.06 -0.48 5.86
CA GLY A 136 -8.94 -1.47 5.22
C GLY A 136 -8.25 -2.73 4.69
N VAL A 137 -7.05 -2.61 4.16
CA VAL A 137 -6.27 -3.71 3.57
C VAL A 137 -4.87 -3.77 4.19
N ILE A 138 -4.26 -4.95 4.18
CA ILE A 138 -2.87 -5.13 4.63
C ILE A 138 -1.99 -4.20 3.79
N GLY A 139 -1.28 -3.30 4.47
CA GLY A 139 -0.57 -2.19 3.84
C GLY A 139 0.63 -2.60 2.97
N HIS A 140 1.16 -1.68 2.17
CA HIS A 140 0.83 -0.23 2.21
C HIS A 140 -0.44 0.17 1.42
N SER A 141 -1.07 1.26 1.86
CA SER A 141 -2.42 1.73 1.48
C SER A 141 -2.65 1.89 -0.03
N PRO A 142 -3.86 1.63 -0.56
CA PRO A 142 -4.22 2.07 -1.91
C PRO A 142 -4.31 3.60 -2.04
N PHE A 143 -4.24 4.34 -0.93
CA PHE A 143 -4.27 5.80 -0.92
C PHE A 143 -2.89 6.45 -0.81
N THR A 144 -1.78 5.69 -0.73
CA THR A 144 -0.42 6.24 -0.55
C THR A 144 -0.11 7.39 -1.51
N THR A 145 -0.52 7.27 -2.78
CA THR A 145 -0.31 8.26 -3.84
C THR A 145 -1.62 8.83 -4.38
N ALA A 146 -2.70 8.76 -3.59
CA ALA A 146 -4.02 9.26 -3.98
C ALA A 146 -4.42 10.51 -3.19
N PRO A 147 -5.16 11.45 -3.80
CA PRO A 147 -5.70 12.59 -3.09
C PRO A 147 -6.84 12.21 -2.15
N LEU A 148 -6.89 12.87 -1.00
CA LEU A 148 -8.01 12.79 -0.06
C LEU A 148 -8.86 14.07 -0.10
N PHE A 149 -10.13 13.96 0.26
CA PHE A 149 -10.89 15.16 0.62
C PHE A 149 -10.20 15.84 1.78
N THR A 150 -9.90 17.12 1.61
CA THR A 150 -9.24 17.95 2.61
C THR A 150 -10.17 19.07 3.00
N ALA A 151 -10.49 19.17 4.27
CA ALA A 151 -11.42 20.15 4.79
C ALA A 151 -10.87 20.82 6.05
N LYS A 152 -11.45 21.95 6.40
CA LYS A 152 -11.15 22.67 7.64
C LYS A 152 -12.41 22.94 8.45
N LEU A 153 -12.26 22.93 9.77
CA LEU A 153 -13.26 23.38 10.72
C LEU A 153 -12.57 24.02 11.92
N SER A 154 -13.35 24.60 12.83
CA SER A 154 -12.85 25.18 14.07
C SER A 154 -13.61 24.62 15.26
N LEU A 155 -12.89 24.37 16.36
CA LEU A 155 -13.49 24.11 17.66
C LEU A 155 -14.19 25.37 18.20
N SER A 156 -14.96 25.22 19.27
CA SER A 156 -15.70 26.34 19.89
C SER A 156 -14.80 27.44 20.45
N ASP A 157 -13.54 27.12 20.78
CA ASP A 157 -12.52 28.08 21.22
C ASP A 157 -11.74 28.74 20.06
N GLY A 158 -12.06 28.37 18.81
CA GLY A 158 -11.41 28.85 17.60
C GLY A 158 -10.21 28.02 17.14
N THR A 159 -9.84 26.94 17.84
CA THR A 159 -8.75 26.05 17.43
C THR A 159 -9.04 25.47 16.03
N PRO A 160 -8.16 25.66 15.03
CA PRO A 160 -8.35 25.08 13.71
C PRO A 160 -8.13 23.57 13.72
N VAL A 161 -8.95 22.86 12.96
CA VAL A 161 -8.87 21.41 12.75
C VAL A 161 -8.73 21.16 11.25
N LEU A 162 -7.69 20.41 10.88
CA LEU A 162 -7.53 19.84 9.54
C LEU A 162 -8.26 18.50 9.51
N ARG A 163 -9.20 18.33 8.58
CA ARG A 163 -9.89 17.07 8.35
C ARG A 163 -9.48 16.50 6.99
N MET A 164 -9.13 15.22 6.95
CA MET A 164 -8.93 14.46 5.73
C MET A 164 -9.77 13.18 5.73
N TYR A 165 -10.39 12.81 4.61
CA TYR A 165 -11.29 11.66 4.56
C TYR A 165 -11.46 11.11 3.14
N GLU A 166 -11.90 9.85 3.05
CA GLU A 166 -12.26 9.21 1.78
C GLU A 166 -13.19 7.99 2.01
N TYR A 167 -13.79 7.49 0.93
CA TYR A 167 -14.50 6.22 0.84
C TYR A 167 -13.56 5.12 0.29
N GLU A 168 -13.23 4.15 1.14
CA GLU A 168 -12.40 2.99 0.79
C GLU A 168 -13.32 1.93 0.14
N ARG A 169 -13.09 1.63 -1.14
CA ARG A 169 -14.01 0.84 -1.99
C ARG A 169 -13.90 -0.67 -1.80
N ILE A 170 -12.75 -1.18 -1.35
CA ILE A 170 -12.56 -2.64 -1.17
C ILE A 170 -13.41 -3.17 -0.02
N ARG A 171 -13.38 -2.46 1.11
CA ARG A 171 -14.09 -2.75 2.36
C ARG A 171 -15.41 -2.00 2.47
N GLN A 172 -15.64 -1.06 1.57
CA GLN A 172 -16.82 -0.19 1.56
C GLN A 172 -16.99 0.50 2.92
N VAL A 173 -15.93 1.17 3.39
CA VAL A 173 -15.95 1.93 4.65
C VAL A 173 -15.62 3.39 4.39
N THR A 174 -16.13 4.27 5.24
CA THR A 174 -15.65 5.65 5.28
C THR A 174 -14.57 5.77 6.35
N TRP A 175 -13.53 6.54 6.07
CA TRP A 175 -12.51 6.84 7.05
C TRP A 175 -12.19 8.33 7.06
N GLN A 176 -11.85 8.82 8.24
CA GLN A 176 -11.68 10.24 8.54
C GLN A 176 -10.54 10.40 9.54
N MET A 177 -9.71 11.40 9.29
CA MET A 177 -8.62 11.83 10.14
C MET A 177 -8.79 13.31 10.46
N ASP A 178 -8.82 13.66 11.74
CA ASP A 178 -8.88 15.03 12.24
C ASP A 178 -7.59 15.36 13.00
N PHE A 179 -6.94 16.46 12.63
CA PHE A 179 -5.68 16.92 13.20
C PHE A 179 -5.82 18.32 13.78
N TRP A 180 -5.30 18.53 15.00
CA TRP A 180 -5.26 19.86 15.62
C TRP A 180 -4.11 20.00 16.61
N LEU A 181 -3.73 21.25 16.84
CA LEU A 181 -2.85 21.70 17.90
C LEU A 181 -3.60 22.77 18.69
N GLY A 182 -3.68 22.65 20.01
CA GLY A 182 -4.03 23.75 20.91
C GLY A 182 -2.88 24.73 21.08
N GLU A 183 -3.13 25.87 21.74
CA GLU A 183 -2.12 26.92 21.97
C GLU A 183 -0.85 26.39 22.68
N GLU A 184 -1.05 25.56 23.71
CA GLU A 184 0.02 24.98 24.53
C GLU A 184 0.38 23.53 24.17
N ASP A 185 -0.20 23.00 23.10
CA ASP A 185 0.03 21.60 22.72
C ASP A 185 1.45 21.39 22.21
N ARG A 186 2.13 20.42 22.82
CA ARG A 186 3.46 19.92 22.40
C ARG A 186 3.40 18.59 21.68
N PHE A 187 2.18 18.12 21.42
CA PHE A 187 1.88 16.91 20.68
C PHE A 187 0.81 17.22 19.64
N LEU A 188 1.03 16.80 18.40
CA LEU A 188 0.00 16.79 17.38
C LEU A 188 -1.09 15.81 17.80
N ASN A 189 -2.32 16.27 17.94
CA ASN A 189 -3.47 15.39 18.14
C ASN A 189 -3.96 14.90 16.78
N ALA A 190 -4.17 13.59 16.67
CA ALA A 190 -4.75 12.97 15.49
C ALA A 190 -5.90 12.03 15.92
N ARG A 191 -7.14 12.42 15.62
CA ARG A 191 -8.32 11.57 15.86
C ARG A 191 -8.66 10.84 14.59
N MET A 192 -8.75 9.52 14.69
CA MET A 192 -9.15 8.67 13.59
C MET A 192 -10.57 8.15 13.80
N ARG A 193 -11.29 7.98 12.69
CA ARG A 193 -12.63 7.43 12.66
C ARG A 193 -12.81 6.57 11.42
N ILE A 194 -13.19 5.31 11.62
CA ILE A 194 -13.61 4.41 10.55
C ILE A 194 -15.08 4.04 10.80
N VAL A 195 -15.91 4.07 9.76
CA VAL A 195 -17.32 3.67 9.85
C VAL A 195 -17.60 2.55 8.85
N ASN A 196 -18.01 1.40 9.39
CA ASN A 196 -18.67 0.37 8.62
C ASN A 196 -20.16 0.70 8.61
N PHE A 197 -20.63 1.30 7.52
CA PHE A 197 -22.06 1.62 7.35
C PHE A 197 -22.87 0.44 6.81
N GLY A 198 -22.20 -0.59 6.29
CA GLY A 198 -22.82 -1.78 5.73
C GLY A 198 -23.36 -2.76 6.76
N GLU A 199 -24.00 -3.81 6.26
CA GLU A 199 -24.74 -4.82 7.04
C GLU A 199 -23.91 -6.08 7.35
N LYS A 200 -22.67 -6.16 6.84
CA LYS A 200 -21.77 -7.31 7.00
C LYS A 200 -20.63 -6.98 7.95
N VAL A 201 -20.10 -8.02 8.62
CA VAL A 201 -18.80 -7.93 9.29
C VAL A 201 -17.73 -7.72 8.22
N THR A 202 -16.93 -6.68 8.39
CA THR A 202 -15.91 -6.28 7.42
C THR A 202 -14.53 -6.52 8.01
N PRO A 203 -13.62 -7.21 7.31
CA PRO A 203 -12.23 -7.29 7.75
C PRO A 203 -11.61 -5.90 7.74
N MET A 204 -11.08 -5.47 8.88
CA MET A 204 -10.53 -4.13 9.07
C MET A 204 -9.06 -4.17 9.44
N TYR A 205 -8.30 -3.33 8.77
CA TYR A 205 -6.88 -3.11 9.01
C TYR A 205 -6.66 -1.62 9.26
N TRP A 206 -5.85 -1.31 10.28
CA TRP A 206 -5.27 0.02 10.43
C TRP A 206 -3.88 -0.10 11.01
N TRP A 207 -2.92 0.54 10.36
CA TRP A 207 -1.58 0.77 10.90
C TRP A 207 -1.11 2.19 10.56
N SER A 208 -0.76 2.95 11.60
CA SER A 208 -0.04 4.21 11.50
C SER A 208 1.44 3.89 11.37
N ASN A 209 1.98 3.93 10.15
CA ASN A 209 3.39 3.66 9.86
C ASN A 209 4.21 4.95 9.95
N ILE A 210 5.22 5.00 10.82
CA ILE A 210 5.98 6.21 11.16
C ILE A 210 7.46 5.98 10.87
N ALA A 211 8.00 6.67 9.88
CA ALA A 211 9.42 6.65 9.60
C ALA A 211 10.18 7.57 10.58
N VAL A 212 11.14 7.01 11.32
CA VAL A 212 12.04 7.74 12.21
C VAL A 212 13.49 7.54 11.77
N PRO A 213 14.36 8.55 11.92
CA PRO A 213 15.74 8.45 11.45
C PRO A 213 16.47 7.31 12.18
N GLU A 214 17.32 6.60 11.45
CA GLU A 214 18.22 5.61 12.03
C GLU A 214 19.51 6.32 12.45
N GLU A 215 19.55 6.82 13.69
CA GLU A 215 20.70 7.52 14.25
C GLU A 215 21.67 6.61 15.03
N LYS A 216 22.96 6.94 15.02
CA LYS A 216 23.94 6.18 15.78
C LYS A 216 23.63 6.20 17.28
N GLY A 217 23.64 5.03 17.91
CA GLY A 217 23.38 4.86 19.34
C GLY A 217 21.91 5.07 19.74
N GLY A 218 20.99 5.17 18.78
CA GLY A 218 19.58 5.31 19.09
C GLY A 218 18.93 4.01 19.55
N ARG A 219 17.72 4.16 20.07
CA ARG A 219 17.00 3.12 20.81
C ARG A 219 15.49 3.23 20.65
N ILE A 220 14.84 2.08 20.60
CA ILE A 220 13.38 1.93 20.68
C ILE A 220 12.98 1.48 22.09
N LEU A 221 12.02 2.18 22.69
CA LEU A 221 11.37 1.78 23.94
C LEU A 221 9.89 1.54 23.71
N VAL A 222 9.39 0.41 24.22
CA VAL A 222 8.02 -0.05 24.05
C VAL A 222 7.61 -0.84 25.30
N PRO A 223 6.37 -0.73 25.78
CA PRO A 223 5.92 -1.41 27.00
C PRO A 223 5.59 -2.88 26.73
N ALA A 224 6.56 -3.64 26.24
CA ALA A 224 6.44 -5.06 25.94
C ALA A 224 7.66 -5.83 26.47
N SER A 225 7.46 -7.12 26.73
CA SER A 225 8.51 -8.11 27.03
C SER A 225 8.62 -9.17 25.94
N GLU A 226 7.71 -9.18 24.98
CA GLU A 226 7.65 -10.16 23.89
C GLU A 226 7.19 -9.48 22.59
N ALA A 227 7.54 -10.08 21.46
CA ALA A 227 7.10 -9.65 20.15
C ALA A 227 6.85 -10.86 19.22
N PHE A 228 5.92 -10.72 18.29
CA PHE A 228 5.79 -11.64 17.17
C PHE A 228 6.76 -11.24 16.05
N THR A 229 7.43 -12.21 15.45
CA THR A 229 8.35 -11.96 14.33
C THR A 229 8.27 -13.08 13.29
N PHE A 230 8.58 -12.76 12.04
CA PHE A 230 8.67 -13.73 10.96
C PHE A 230 10.11 -14.23 10.79
N ARG A 231 10.29 -15.54 10.76
CA ARG A 231 11.57 -16.19 10.48
C ARG A 231 11.34 -17.54 9.82
N ASN A 232 12.13 -17.91 8.81
CA ASN A 232 12.11 -19.25 8.20
C ASN A 232 10.70 -19.75 7.81
N TRP A 233 9.87 -18.89 7.22
CA TRP A 233 8.47 -19.20 6.86
C TRP A 233 7.52 -19.45 8.05
N GLY A 234 7.97 -19.17 9.27
CA GLY A 234 7.19 -19.25 10.50
C GLY A 234 6.98 -17.88 11.15
N VAL A 235 5.86 -17.73 11.84
CA VAL A 235 5.61 -16.62 12.79
C VAL A 235 5.75 -17.17 14.20
N TYR A 236 6.63 -16.54 14.98
CA TYR A 236 6.98 -16.95 16.34
C TYR A 236 6.84 -15.79 17.31
N LYS A 237 6.58 -16.12 18.58
CA LYS A 237 6.74 -15.18 19.69
C LYS A 237 8.15 -15.27 20.26
N VAL A 238 8.82 -14.13 20.45
CA VAL A 238 10.20 -14.03 20.92
C VAL A 238 10.31 -13.05 22.09
N PRO A 239 11.23 -13.29 23.05
CA PRO A 239 11.46 -12.35 24.16
C PRO A 239 12.11 -11.05 23.65
N VAL A 240 11.76 -9.93 24.28
CA VAL A 240 12.30 -8.59 24.02
C VAL A 240 13.04 -8.12 25.27
N PRO A 241 14.28 -7.59 25.15
CA PRO A 241 14.88 -7.09 23.91
C PRO A 241 15.82 -8.07 23.20
N MET A 242 16.15 -9.22 23.80
CA MET A 242 17.16 -10.11 23.26
C MET A 242 16.57 -11.14 22.29
N VAL A 243 16.82 -10.96 20.99
CA VAL A 243 16.41 -11.90 19.94
C VAL A 243 17.64 -12.43 19.22
N ASP A 244 17.83 -13.75 19.17
CA ASP A 244 18.96 -14.41 18.52
C ASP A 244 20.35 -13.85 18.92
N GLY A 245 20.48 -13.40 20.17
CA GLY A 245 21.72 -12.84 20.71
C GLY A 245 21.95 -11.34 20.43
N ALA A 246 21.01 -10.66 19.78
CA ALA A 246 21.03 -9.22 19.54
C ALA A 246 20.01 -8.50 20.44
N ASP A 247 20.40 -7.37 21.04
CA ASP A 247 19.47 -6.44 21.67
C ASP A 247 18.79 -5.62 20.58
N ILE A 248 17.53 -5.97 20.24
CA ILE A 248 16.76 -5.33 19.17
C ILE A 248 16.20 -3.96 19.56
N SER A 249 16.34 -3.55 20.83
CA SER A 249 16.00 -2.17 21.21
C SER A 249 16.97 -1.18 20.58
N HIS A 250 18.19 -1.60 20.24
CA HIS A 250 19.13 -0.84 19.42
C HIS A 250 19.07 -1.35 17.98
N TYR A 251 18.44 -0.58 17.09
CA TYR A 251 18.22 -1.00 15.70
C TYR A 251 19.54 -1.28 14.94
N GLU A 252 20.66 -0.67 15.34
CA GLU A 252 21.99 -0.93 14.77
C GLU A 252 22.45 -2.39 14.95
N ASN A 253 21.89 -3.10 15.93
CA ASN A 253 22.21 -4.50 16.19
C ASN A 253 21.41 -5.48 15.31
N ILE A 254 20.40 -5.00 14.58
CA ILE A 254 19.52 -5.85 13.78
C ILE A 254 20.21 -6.16 12.45
N PRO A 255 20.59 -7.43 12.18
CA PRO A 255 21.48 -7.73 11.06
C PRO A 255 20.79 -7.71 9.69
N ALA A 256 19.51 -8.09 9.63
CA ALA A 256 18.78 -8.29 8.37
C ALA A 256 17.37 -7.70 8.49
N SER A 257 16.69 -7.56 7.35
CA SER A 257 15.34 -7.00 7.31
C SER A 257 14.37 -7.85 8.13
N VAL A 258 13.64 -7.23 9.07
CA VAL A 258 12.75 -7.95 9.99
C VAL A 258 11.69 -7.05 10.58
N ASP A 259 10.53 -7.66 10.87
CA ASP A 259 9.43 -7.06 11.62
C ASP A 259 9.36 -7.65 13.05
N TYR A 260 9.18 -6.77 14.03
CA TYR A 260 8.82 -7.11 15.40
C TYR A 260 7.50 -6.47 15.78
N PHE A 261 6.46 -7.28 15.99
CA PHE A 261 5.15 -6.84 16.46
C PHE A 261 5.05 -7.04 17.97
N PHE A 262 5.24 -5.97 18.73
CA PHE A 262 5.28 -6.00 20.19
C PHE A 262 3.91 -6.37 20.78
N ASP A 263 3.90 -7.39 21.63
CA ASP A 263 2.72 -7.82 22.37
C ASP A 263 2.61 -6.98 23.66
N ILE A 264 1.84 -5.90 23.58
CA ILE A 264 1.70 -4.95 24.68
C ILE A 264 0.62 -5.44 25.64
N PRO A 265 0.91 -5.63 26.93
CA PRO A 265 -0.07 -6.05 27.92
C PRO A 265 -1.32 -5.18 27.95
N ASP A 266 -2.43 -5.80 28.30
CA ASP A 266 -3.67 -5.09 28.53
C ASP A 266 -3.53 -4.11 29.71
N GLY A 267 -4.10 -2.92 29.56
CA GLY A 267 -4.01 -1.84 30.55
C GLY A 267 -2.68 -1.08 30.58
N ALA A 268 -1.62 -1.55 29.92
CA ALA A 268 -0.39 -0.78 29.76
C ALA A 268 -0.62 0.46 28.85
N PRO A 269 0.04 1.60 29.12
CA PRO A 269 0.02 2.74 28.21
C PRO A 269 0.42 2.33 26.78
N LYS A 270 -0.35 2.73 25.78
CA LYS A 270 -0.05 2.39 24.38
C LYS A 270 0.92 3.42 23.81
N TYR A 271 2.21 3.08 23.77
CA TYR A 271 3.26 3.93 23.22
C TYR A 271 4.35 3.16 22.49
N ILE A 272 5.03 3.85 21.58
CA ILE A 272 6.36 3.47 21.07
C ILE A 272 7.22 4.73 21.01
N ALA A 273 8.45 4.61 21.51
CA ALA A 273 9.38 5.71 21.65
C ALA A 273 10.63 5.43 20.83
N HIS A 274 11.04 6.41 20.03
CA HIS A 274 12.32 6.47 19.36
C HIS A 274 13.17 7.55 20.05
N ALA A 275 14.41 7.24 20.38
CA ALA A 275 15.36 8.20 20.93
C ALA A 275 16.75 8.02 20.30
N ASP A 276 17.42 9.12 19.98
CA ASP A 276 18.82 9.16 19.58
C ASP A 276 19.76 8.91 20.78
N ALA A 277 21.07 8.96 20.55
CA ALA A 277 22.08 8.81 21.60
C ALA A 277 22.03 9.91 22.69
N SER A 278 21.40 11.06 22.41
CA SER A 278 21.16 12.13 23.38
C SER A 278 19.87 11.94 24.18
N GLY A 279 19.08 10.92 23.85
CA GLY A 279 17.78 10.64 24.45
C GLY A 279 16.64 11.42 23.82
N TYR A 280 16.90 12.21 22.78
CA TYR A 280 15.89 13.02 22.10
C TYR A 280 15.28 12.25 20.93
N GLY A 281 13.97 12.41 20.68
CA GLY A 281 13.35 11.78 19.53
C GLY A 281 11.83 11.86 19.55
N LEU A 282 11.16 10.86 18.99
CA LEU A 282 9.70 10.83 18.85
C LEU A 282 9.07 9.94 19.93
N LEU A 283 8.03 10.44 20.58
CA LEU A 283 7.06 9.65 21.31
C LEU A 283 5.74 9.58 20.54
N HIS A 284 5.32 8.36 20.19
CA HIS A 284 3.96 8.08 19.72
C HIS A 284 3.12 7.51 20.85
N LEU A 285 1.92 8.06 21.04
CA LEU A 285 0.91 7.58 21.99
C LEU A 285 -0.40 7.28 21.27
N SER A 286 -1.19 6.36 21.81
CA SER A 286 -2.58 6.19 21.38
C SER A 286 -3.52 5.84 22.54
N THR A 287 -4.83 6.00 22.32
CA THR A 287 -5.83 5.28 23.13
C THR A 287 -5.84 3.78 22.80
N ASP A 288 -6.53 2.99 23.63
CA ASP A 288 -6.40 1.53 23.74
C ASP A 288 -6.70 0.72 22.47
N ARG A 289 -7.41 1.32 21.50
CA ARG A 289 -7.85 0.61 20.30
C ARG A 289 -6.68 0.17 19.41
N LEU A 290 -5.56 0.91 19.41
CA LEU A 290 -4.33 0.44 18.75
C LEU A 290 -3.57 -0.48 19.71
N ARG A 291 -3.85 -1.78 19.58
CA ARG A 291 -3.44 -2.84 20.52
C ARG A 291 -1.93 -3.09 20.52
N SER A 292 -1.28 -2.97 19.36
CA SER A 292 0.13 -3.33 19.18
C SER A 292 0.99 -2.17 18.68
N ARG A 293 2.31 -2.38 18.76
CA ARG A 293 3.32 -1.55 18.14
C ARG A 293 4.22 -2.43 17.29
N LYS A 294 4.77 -1.87 16.22
CA LYS A 294 5.70 -2.58 15.33
C LYS A 294 7.00 -1.82 15.23
N LEU A 295 8.11 -2.55 15.14
CA LEU A 295 9.36 -2.07 14.58
C LEU A 295 9.61 -2.85 13.28
N PHE A 296 9.79 -2.15 12.17
CA PHE A 296 10.42 -2.70 10.97
C PHE A 296 11.80 -2.06 10.81
N SER A 297 12.80 -2.91 10.64
CA SER A 297 14.17 -2.50 10.31
C SER A 297 14.56 -3.12 8.98
N TRP A 298 15.21 -2.35 8.12
CA TRP A 298 15.84 -2.84 6.89
C TRP A 298 17.02 -3.78 7.20
N GLY A 299 17.62 -3.65 8.38
CA GLY A 299 18.84 -4.34 8.78
C GLY A 299 20.12 -3.71 8.22
N HIS A 300 21.24 -4.42 8.41
CA HIS A 300 22.60 -3.90 8.20
C HIS A 300 23.41 -4.67 7.16
N ARG A 301 22.71 -5.29 6.19
CA ARG A 301 23.33 -5.91 5.00
C ARG A 301 23.48 -4.90 3.86
N PRO A 302 24.43 -5.09 2.93
CA PRO A 302 24.57 -4.23 1.75
C PRO A 302 23.25 -4.01 0.99
N ALA A 303 22.47 -5.07 0.74
CA ALA A 303 21.14 -4.97 0.14
C ALA A 303 20.15 -4.06 0.88
N ALA A 304 20.23 -4.03 2.22
CA ALA A 304 19.37 -3.17 3.04
C ALA A 304 19.72 -1.68 2.84
N TRP A 305 21.02 -1.39 2.69
CA TRP A 305 21.48 -0.04 2.37
C TRP A 305 21.06 0.35 0.96
N HIS A 306 21.19 -0.57 0.01
CA HIS A 306 20.78 -0.34 -1.36
C HIS A 306 19.27 -0.07 -1.48
N TRP A 307 18.41 -0.80 -0.76
CA TRP A 307 16.98 -0.48 -0.69
C TRP A 307 16.70 0.94 -0.18
N GLN A 308 17.39 1.37 0.88
CA GLN A 308 17.20 2.72 1.44
C GLN A 308 17.71 3.82 0.49
N GLU A 309 18.81 3.59 -0.20
CA GLU A 309 19.30 4.45 -1.30
C GLU A 309 18.33 4.45 -2.48
N PHE A 310 17.69 3.30 -2.74
CA PHE A 310 16.67 3.17 -3.77
C PHE A 310 15.37 3.92 -3.41
N LEU A 311 15.13 4.23 -2.14
CA LEU A 311 13.93 4.96 -1.72
C LEU A 311 14.19 6.46 -1.47
N SER A 312 15.45 6.89 -1.42
CA SER A 312 15.85 8.25 -1.04
C SER A 312 16.86 8.86 -2.01
N ASP A 313 17.27 10.12 -1.80
CA ASP A 313 18.35 10.77 -2.55
C ASP A 313 19.55 11.08 -1.63
N GLY A 314 19.90 10.11 -0.76
CA GLY A 314 21.01 10.25 0.19
C GLY A 314 20.61 10.81 1.56
N ASN A 315 19.32 10.76 1.91
CA ASN A 315 18.75 11.36 3.12
C ASN A 315 19.05 10.61 4.44
N GLY A 316 20.09 9.78 4.45
CA GLY A 316 20.36 8.88 5.57
C GLY A 316 19.35 7.72 5.63
N ARG A 317 19.48 6.95 6.70
CA ARG A 317 18.73 5.72 6.93
C ARG A 317 17.55 5.96 7.87
N TYR A 318 16.60 5.02 7.87
CA TYR A 318 15.43 5.08 8.73
C TYR A 318 14.98 3.69 9.18
N VAL A 319 14.26 3.67 10.29
CA VAL A 319 13.45 2.53 10.70
C VAL A 319 11.99 2.96 10.75
N GLU A 320 11.09 1.99 10.74
CA GLU A 320 9.66 2.24 10.85
C GLU A 320 9.15 1.78 12.21
N ILE A 321 8.61 2.72 13.00
CA ILE A 321 7.81 2.39 14.17
C ILE A 321 6.34 2.55 13.82
N GLN A 322 5.49 1.64 14.28
CA GLN A 322 4.09 1.66 13.86
C GLN A 322 3.13 1.34 15.00
N ALA A 323 1.86 1.73 14.84
CA ALA A 323 0.78 1.41 15.77
C ALA A 323 -0.45 0.89 15.05
N GLY A 324 -1.01 -0.23 15.51
CA GLY A 324 -2.03 -0.96 14.76
C GLY A 324 -3.19 -1.51 15.57
N LEU A 325 -4.31 -1.73 14.89
CA LEU A 325 -5.52 -2.35 15.46
C LEU A 325 -5.31 -3.81 15.86
N GLY A 326 -4.65 -4.58 14.99
CA GLY A 326 -4.32 -5.98 15.23
C GLY A 326 -3.05 -6.15 16.06
N LYS A 327 -2.83 -7.36 16.59
CA LYS A 327 -1.56 -7.74 17.24
C LYS A 327 -0.39 -7.85 16.24
N THR A 328 -0.69 -8.12 14.96
CA THR A 328 0.29 -8.20 13.87
C THR A 328 -0.29 -7.62 12.58
N GLN A 329 0.53 -7.53 11.52
CA GLN A 329 0.07 -7.19 10.16
C GLN A 329 -0.30 -8.41 9.31
N TYR A 330 -0.26 -9.62 9.87
CA TYR A 330 -0.51 -10.86 9.13
C TYR A 330 -2.00 -11.17 8.90
N GLY A 331 -2.90 -10.27 9.33
CA GLY A 331 -4.29 -10.27 8.97
C GLY A 331 -5.06 -9.08 9.53
N CYS A 332 -6.32 -8.97 9.13
CA CYS A 332 -7.26 -7.96 9.59
C CYS A 332 -7.94 -8.39 10.91
N ILE A 333 -8.72 -7.50 11.51
CA ILE A 333 -9.64 -7.84 12.62
C ILE A 333 -11.11 -7.63 12.18
N PRO A 334 -12.09 -8.38 12.73
CA PRO A 334 -13.48 -8.26 12.33
C PRO A 334 -14.14 -6.98 12.87
N MET A 335 -14.60 -6.10 11.97
CA MET A 335 -15.38 -4.90 12.31
C MET A 335 -16.87 -5.16 12.09
N ALA A 336 -17.66 -5.07 13.17
CA ALA A 336 -19.09 -5.31 13.15
C ALA A 336 -19.85 -4.31 12.24
N PRO A 337 -21.00 -4.71 11.66
CA PRO A 337 -21.83 -3.85 10.84
C PRO A 337 -22.38 -2.65 11.63
N HIS A 338 -22.63 -1.55 10.93
CA HIS A 338 -23.19 -0.31 11.49
C HIS A 338 -22.41 0.25 12.70
N THR A 339 -21.10 0.02 12.75
CA THR A 339 -20.25 0.51 13.84
C THR A 339 -19.29 1.61 13.38
N ALA A 340 -18.89 2.44 14.35
CA ALA A 340 -17.80 3.38 14.19
C ALA A 340 -16.69 3.04 15.17
N TRP A 341 -15.48 2.89 14.66
CA TRP A 341 -14.27 2.72 15.46
C TRP A 341 -13.52 4.05 15.48
N GLU A 342 -13.18 4.49 16.69
CA GLU A 342 -12.53 5.78 16.91
C GLU A 342 -11.41 5.61 17.94
N TRP A 343 -10.33 6.37 17.76
CA TRP A 343 -9.21 6.45 18.67
C TRP A 343 -8.49 7.79 18.48
N LEU A 344 -7.65 8.13 19.46
CA LEU A 344 -6.75 9.27 19.40
C LEU A 344 -5.31 8.77 19.33
N GLU A 345 -4.50 9.43 18.52
CA GLU A 345 -3.04 9.33 18.46
C GLU A 345 -2.42 10.67 18.81
N ARG A 346 -1.22 10.64 19.39
CA ARG A 346 -0.42 11.83 19.68
C ARG A 346 1.02 11.61 19.22
N TYR A 347 1.58 12.62 18.55
CA TYR A 347 2.95 12.63 18.04
C TYR A 347 3.67 13.85 18.60
N GLY A 348 4.79 13.66 19.29
CA GLY A 348 5.53 14.75 19.90
C GLY A 348 6.90 14.32 20.38
N ALA A 349 7.67 15.27 20.90
CA ALA A 349 9.03 15.04 21.30
C ALA A 349 9.13 14.16 22.56
N LEU A 350 10.17 13.35 22.61
CA LEU A 350 10.65 12.63 23.78
C LEU A 350 12.01 13.20 24.20
N GLN A 351 12.24 13.29 25.51
CA GLN A 351 13.58 13.45 26.06
C GLN A 351 13.79 12.45 27.19
N LEU A 352 14.66 11.48 26.98
CA LEU A 352 15.15 10.58 28.01
C LEU A 352 16.26 11.26 28.82
N SER A 353 16.30 10.99 30.12
CA SER A 353 17.41 11.40 30.98
C SER A 353 18.65 10.53 30.73
N GLU A 354 19.83 11.05 31.06
CA GLU A 354 21.09 10.27 31.03
C GLU A 354 20.99 8.98 31.85
N LYS A 355 20.28 9.04 32.99
CA LYS A 355 20.00 7.87 33.81
C LYS A 355 19.22 6.83 33.00
N GLN A 356 18.13 7.21 32.32
CA GLN A 356 17.34 6.28 31.50
C GLN A 356 18.16 5.66 30.37
N LEU A 357 19.03 6.44 29.72
CA LEU A 357 19.92 5.95 28.66
C LEU A 357 20.91 4.90 29.14
N SER A 358 21.41 5.02 30.37
CA SER A 358 22.34 4.05 30.97
C SER A 358 21.71 2.75 31.48
N LEU A 359 20.38 2.67 31.52
CA LEU A 359 19.66 1.52 32.07
C LEU A 359 19.53 0.37 31.06
N SER A 360 19.35 -0.85 31.58
CA SER A 360 18.87 -1.97 30.77
C SER A 360 17.51 -1.62 30.15
N PHE A 361 17.14 -2.32 29.07
CA PHE A 361 15.89 -2.08 28.38
C PHE A 361 14.69 -2.12 29.31
N GLU A 362 14.61 -3.13 30.18
CA GLU A 362 13.49 -3.34 31.10
C GLU A 362 13.37 -2.18 32.07
N LYS A 363 14.48 -1.75 32.68
CA LYS A 363 14.48 -0.64 33.64
C LYS A 363 14.18 0.70 32.96
N ALA A 364 14.69 0.93 31.75
CA ALA A 364 14.40 2.13 30.97
C ALA A 364 12.92 2.17 30.54
N ARG A 365 12.41 1.05 30.04
CA ARG A 365 10.99 0.83 29.70
C ARG A 365 10.10 1.07 30.90
N ASP A 366 10.37 0.45 32.04
CA ASP A 366 9.52 0.56 33.23
C ASP A 366 9.51 2.01 33.75
N SER A 367 10.68 2.66 33.78
CA SER A 367 10.81 4.07 34.15
C SER A 367 10.03 4.99 33.20
N LEU A 368 10.15 4.79 31.87
CA LEU A 368 9.42 5.60 30.89
C LEU A 368 7.91 5.32 30.95
N THR A 369 7.51 4.07 31.17
CA THR A 369 6.10 3.67 31.27
C THR A 369 5.42 4.34 32.45
N GLU A 370 6.09 4.41 33.60
CA GLU A 370 5.56 5.15 34.77
C GLU A 370 5.46 6.65 34.48
N GLN A 371 6.51 7.24 33.90
CA GLN A 371 6.51 8.65 33.50
C GLN A 371 5.37 8.97 32.53
N ILE A 372 5.13 8.12 31.53
CA ILE A 372 4.02 8.28 30.58
C ILE A 372 2.68 8.15 31.30
N ARG A 373 2.53 7.17 32.19
CA ARG A 373 1.30 6.97 32.97
C ARG A 373 0.97 8.22 33.78
N GLU A 374 1.95 8.87 34.39
CA GLU A 374 1.73 10.09 35.19
C GLU A 374 1.66 11.37 34.33
N SER A 375 1.99 11.29 33.04
CA SER A 375 2.09 12.46 32.18
C SER A 375 0.75 13.14 31.92
N ALA A 376 0.77 14.48 31.92
CA ALA A 376 -0.34 15.33 31.47
C ALA A 376 -0.67 15.17 29.97
N VAL A 377 0.19 14.50 29.20
CA VAL A 377 -0.04 14.21 27.78
C VAL A 377 -0.83 12.91 27.60
N TYR A 378 -0.62 11.89 28.42
CA TYR A 378 -1.30 10.60 28.26
C TYR A 378 -2.65 10.55 29.00
N GLN A 379 -2.69 10.98 30.27
CA GLN A 379 -3.88 10.91 31.12
C GLN A 379 -5.17 11.46 30.49
N PRO A 380 -5.18 12.64 29.83
CA PRO A 380 -6.41 13.20 29.30
C PRO A 380 -6.86 12.55 27.97
N MET A 381 -6.07 11.69 27.32
CA MET A 381 -6.37 11.24 25.93
C MET A 381 -7.75 10.56 25.80
N ARG A 382 -8.14 9.73 26.78
CA ARG A 382 -9.48 9.10 26.77
C ARG A 382 -10.60 10.13 26.93
N GLY A 383 -10.38 11.14 27.79
CA GLY A 383 -11.30 12.27 27.96
C GLY A 383 -11.41 13.09 26.69
N LEU A 384 -10.27 13.46 26.09
CA LEU A 384 -10.21 14.23 24.85
C LEU A 384 -10.88 13.49 23.68
N LEU A 385 -10.72 12.17 23.57
CA LEU A 385 -11.43 11.35 22.58
C LEU A 385 -12.95 11.38 22.79
N ARG A 386 -13.42 11.37 24.04
CA ARG A 386 -14.85 11.51 24.35
C ARG A 386 -15.35 12.91 24.03
N ASP A 387 -14.62 13.94 24.45
CA ASP A 387 -15.07 15.34 24.42
C ASP A 387 -15.05 15.91 22.99
N THR A 388 -14.14 15.44 22.13
CA THR A 388 -14.08 15.81 20.69
C THR A 388 -15.01 14.98 19.80
N LYS A 389 -15.88 14.11 20.36
CA LYS A 389 -16.78 13.26 19.57
C LYS A 389 -17.80 14.05 18.75
N ALA A 390 -18.25 15.20 19.25
CA ALA A 390 -19.15 16.07 18.50
C ALA A 390 -18.46 16.71 17.29
N MET A 391 -17.22 17.20 17.46
CA MET A 391 -16.40 17.76 16.38
C MET A 391 -16.23 16.76 15.22
N ALA A 392 -15.97 15.49 15.54
CA ALA A 392 -15.77 14.44 14.53
C ALA A 392 -17.00 14.19 13.65
N LYS A 393 -18.18 14.70 14.02
CA LYS A 393 -19.44 14.59 13.28
C LYS A 393 -19.98 15.94 12.80
N GLN A 394 -19.22 17.01 12.98
CA GLN A 394 -19.58 18.34 12.50
C GLN A 394 -19.22 18.45 11.02
N GLU A 395 -20.01 19.17 10.23
CA GLU A 395 -19.64 19.53 8.86
C GLU A 395 -18.36 20.39 8.84
N ALA A 396 -17.55 20.19 7.81
CA ALA A 396 -16.31 20.92 7.60
C ALA A 396 -16.30 21.56 6.22
N GLN A 397 -15.62 22.70 6.09
CA GLN A 397 -15.49 23.37 4.80
C GLN A 397 -14.44 22.64 3.95
N THR A 398 -14.86 22.02 2.85
CA THR A 398 -13.96 21.40 1.87
C THR A 398 -13.04 22.44 1.22
N VAL A 399 -11.74 22.15 1.21
CA VAL A 399 -10.67 22.96 0.60
C VAL A 399 -10.20 22.31 -0.70
N TRP A 400 -9.90 21.01 -0.65
CA TRP A 400 -9.51 20.22 -1.82
C TRP A 400 -10.35 18.94 -1.88
N LYS A 401 -10.71 18.53 -3.10
CA LYS A 401 -11.51 17.34 -3.36
C LYS A 401 -10.64 16.08 -3.36
N GLY A 402 -11.21 14.98 -2.86
CA GLY A 402 -10.74 13.62 -3.12
C GLY A 402 -11.41 13.05 -4.37
N SER A 403 -11.65 11.74 -4.36
CA SER A 403 -12.32 11.03 -5.46
C SER A 403 -13.86 11.14 -5.40
N GLY A 404 -14.56 11.13 -6.55
CA GLY A 404 -16.03 11.19 -6.56
C GLY A 404 -16.74 9.92 -6.06
N PHE A 405 -16.03 8.86 -5.66
CA PHE A 405 -16.63 7.57 -5.34
C PHE A 405 -17.52 7.58 -4.09
N GLY A 406 -17.23 8.41 -3.09
CA GLY A 406 -18.14 8.57 -1.94
C GLY A 406 -19.47 9.20 -2.36
N ALA A 407 -19.44 10.16 -3.30
CA ALA A 407 -20.65 10.75 -3.87
C ALA A 407 -21.41 9.74 -4.73
N MET A 408 -20.70 8.95 -5.54
CA MET A 408 -21.28 7.84 -6.31
C MET A 408 -22.02 6.87 -5.40
N LYS A 409 -21.40 6.46 -4.28
CA LYS A 409 -22.04 5.56 -3.31
C LYS A 409 -23.26 6.19 -2.64
N ASN A 410 -23.24 7.49 -2.35
CA ASN A 410 -24.42 8.20 -1.84
C ASN A 410 -25.58 8.20 -2.85
N ARG A 411 -25.31 8.41 -4.15
CA ARG A 411 -26.32 8.35 -5.21
C ARG A 411 -26.89 6.95 -5.39
N GLU A 412 -26.02 5.93 -5.42
CA GLU A 412 -26.42 4.52 -5.44
C GLU A 412 -27.39 4.21 -4.29
N ARG A 413 -27.03 4.57 -3.07
CA ARG A 413 -27.86 4.35 -1.87
C ARG A 413 -29.20 5.06 -1.96
N ALA A 414 -29.24 6.28 -2.50
CA ALA A 414 -30.47 7.03 -2.69
C ALA A 414 -31.45 6.34 -3.66
N LEU A 415 -30.94 5.67 -4.71
CA LEU A 415 -31.78 4.89 -5.65
C LEU A 415 -32.53 3.73 -4.96
N PHE A 416 -32.01 3.22 -3.85
CA PHE A 416 -32.64 2.18 -3.04
C PHE A 416 -33.31 2.73 -1.78
N GLY A 417 -33.46 4.05 -1.63
CA GLY A 417 -34.08 4.68 -0.47
C GLY A 417 -33.24 4.60 0.82
N GLU A 418 -31.94 4.36 0.70
CA GLU A 418 -31.04 4.23 1.84
C GLU A 418 -30.40 5.58 2.23
N LYS A 419 -30.00 5.69 3.51
CA LYS A 419 -29.28 6.87 4.04
C LYS A 419 -27.89 7.01 3.41
N PRO A 420 -27.34 8.22 3.25
CA PRO A 420 -25.96 8.41 2.77
C PRO A 420 -24.93 7.76 3.71
N ILE A 421 -23.74 7.46 3.18
CA ILE A 421 -22.64 6.82 3.91
C ILE A 421 -22.09 7.68 5.06
N SER A 422 -22.35 9.00 5.00
CA SER A 422 -22.07 9.96 6.07
C SER A 422 -23.04 11.13 5.97
N LEU A 423 -23.36 11.74 7.11
CA LEU A 423 -24.23 12.93 7.18
C LEU A 423 -23.43 14.24 7.19
N HIS A 424 -22.14 14.20 7.52
CA HIS A 424 -21.32 15.40 7.75
C HIS A 424 -20.08 15.49 6.86
N LEU A 425 -19.79 14.42 6.09
CA LEU A 425 -18.68 14.40 5.13
C LEU A 425 -19.20 14.75 3.74
N ASP A 426 -18.57 15.74 3.11
CA ASP A 426 -18.91 16.25 1.78
C ASP A 426 -18.06 15.56 0.71
N TYR A 427 -18.61 14.53 0.10
CA TYR A 427 -17.94 13.82 -0.99
C TYR A 427 -18.08 14.53 -2.35
N GLY A 428 -18.61 15.75 -2.40
CA GLY A 428 -18.85 16.48 -3.64
C GLY A 428 -19.83 15.78 -4.57
N GLU A 429 -19.49 15.73 -5.85
CA GLU A 429 -20.33 15.13 -6.90
C GLU A 429 -19.56 14.00 -7.61
N PRO A 430 -20.26 13.00 -8.17
CA PRO A 430 -19.61 11.95 -8.94
C PRO A 430 -18.88 12.51 -10.18
N ASP A 431 -17.78 11.89 -10.56
CA ASP A 431 -17.04 12.16 -11.80
C ASP A 431 -17.80 11.60 -13.02
N GLU A 432 -17.42 12.01 -14.25
CA GLU A 432 -18.14 11.63 -15.48
C GLU A 432 -18.27 10.11 -15.70
N GLY A 433 -17.21 9.33 -15.43
CA GLY A 433 -17.30 7.88 -15.48
C GLY A 433 -18.30 7.33 -14.46
N GLN A 434 -18.29 7.86 -13.24
CA GLN A 434 -19.18 7.43 -12.17
C GLN A 434 -20.64 7.78 -12.49
N LYS A 435 -20.90 8.93 -13.11
CA LYS A 435 -22.23 9.32 -13.63
C LYS A 435 -22.73 8.35 -14.69
N ARG A 436 -21.88 7.91 -15.63
CA ARG A 436 -22.27 6.91 -16.64
C ARG A 436 -22.67 5.58 -16.02
N TRP A 437 -21.95 5.13 -14.99
CA TRP A 437 -22.30 3.92 -14.25
C TRP A 437 -23.61 4.09 -13.46
N LEU A 438 -23.81 5.23 -12.79
CA LEU A 438 -25.09 5.53 -12.13
C LEU A 438 -26.27 5.52 -13.11
N ALA A 439 -26.12 6.11 -14.29
CA ALA A 439 -27.14 6.06 -15.34
C ALA A 439 -27.45 4.62 -15.80
N PHE A 440 -26.45 3.73 -15.84
CA PHE A 440 -26.66 2.30 -16.11
C PHE A 440 -27.50 1.64 -15.01
N LEU A 441 -27.28 1.96 -13.73
CA LEU A 441 -28.06 1.38 -12.65
C LEU A 441 -29.54 1.75 -12.75
N GLU A 442 -29.83 3.00 -13.13
CA GLU A 442 -31.18 3.52 -13.33
C GLU A 442 -31.86 2.95 -14.58
N THR A 443 -31.17 2.95 -15.72
CA THR A 443 -31.76 2.67 -17.04
C THR A 443 -31.62 1.22 -17.49
N GLY A 444 -30.62 0.51 -16.97
CA GLY A 444 -30.19 -0.80 -17.49
C GLY A 444 -29.38 -0.76 -18.78
N VAL A 445 -29.16 0.40 -19.40
CA VAL A 445 -28.32 0.54 -20.60
C VAL A 445 -26.91 0.90 -20.17
N LEU A 446 -25.94 0.02 -20.39
CA LEU A 446 -24.55 0.35 -20.10
C LEU A 446 -23.95 1.14 -21.26
N HIS A 447 -23.23 2.22 -20.95
CA HIS A 447 -22.48 2.94 -21.97
C HIS A 447 -21.45 2.01 -22.63
N GLU A 448 -21.28 2.12 -23.95
CA GLU A 448 -20.33 1.31 -24.70
C GLU A 448 -19.23 2.22 -25.28
N PRO A 449 -18.04 2.27 -24.66
CA PRO A 449 -16.92 3.02 -25.23
C PRO A 449 -16.37 2.34 -26.48
N GLU A 450 -15.60 3.08 -27.28
CA GLU A 450 -14.84 2.47 -28.39
C GLU A 450 -13.85 1.43 -27.86
N ALA A 451 -13.69 0.32 -28.59
CA ALA A 451 -12.92 -0.84 -28.13
C ALA A 451 -11.41 -0.58 -27.98
N ASP A 452 -10.89 0.45 -28.64
CA ASP A 452 -9.50 0.91 -28.53
C ASP A 452 -9.30 1.91 -27.37
N CYS A 453 -10.38 2.48 -26.84
CA CYS A 453 -10.34 3.34 -25.68
C CYS A 453 -10.13 2.51 -24.41
N ARG A 454 -9.29 3.03 -23.52
CA ARG A 454 -9.08 2.46 -22.20
C ARG A 454 -10.42 2.38 -21.43
N PRO A 455 -10.74 1.25 -20.76
CA PRO A 455 -11.91 1.15 -19.88
C PRO A 455 -11.92 2.29 -18.85
N ASP A 456 -13.08 2.84 -18.49
CA ASP A 456 -13.12 3.99 -17.58
C ASP A 456 -12.86 3.60 -16.11
N LEU A 457 -13.76 2.84 -15.50
CA LEU A 457 -13.76 2.48 -14.09
C LEU A 457 -13.78 0.97 -13.92
N PHE A 458 -13.34 0.53 -12.75
CA PHE A 458 -13.54 -0.81 -12.25
C PHE A 458 -14.35 -0.72 -10.95
N LEU A 459 -15.36 -1.57 -10.81
CA LEU A 459 -16.33 -1.52 -9.71
C LEU A 459 -16.30 -2.84 -8.92
N SER A 460 -16.50 -2.75 -7.62
CA SER A 460 -16.41 -3.89 -6.71
C SER A 460 -17.73 -4.32 -6.09
N ASP A 461 -18.77 -3.50 -6.22
CA ASP A 461 -19.99 -3.68 -5.44
C ASP A 461 -20.98 -4.60 -6.18
N GLU A 462 -21.64 -5.50 -5.43
CA GLU A 462 -22.53 -6.53 -5.99
C GLU A 462 -23.71 -5.95 -6.80
N VAL A 463 -24.11 -4.71 -6.52
CA VAL A 463 -25.22 -4.06 -7.22
C VAL A 463 -24.94 -3.94 -8.73
N TRP A 464 -23.69 -3.66 -9.11
CA TRP A 464 -23.28 -3.50 -10.51
C TRP A 464 -23.30 -4.84 -11.24
N LYS A 465 -22.76 -5.87 -10.58
CA LYS A 465 -22.78 -7.25 -11.08
C LYS A 465 -24.20 -7.74 -11.30
N LYS A 466 -25.08 -7.58 -10.31
CA LYS A 466 -26.48 -8.00 -10.43
C LYS A 466 -27.18 -7.31 -11.60
N LYS A 467 -26.98 -5.99 -11.75
CA LYS A 467 -27.55 -5.24 -12.87
C LYS A 467 -27.01 -5.70 -14.23
N LEU A 468 -25.72 -6.05 -14.32
CA LEU A 468 -25.13 -6.66 -15.52
C LEU A 468 -25.80 -8.00 -15.81
N GLU A 469 -25.91 -8.90 -14.84
CA GLU A 469 -26.56 -10.22 -15.01
C GLU A 469 -28.02 -10.11 -15.46
N GLU A 470 -28.77 -9.14 -14.94
CA GLU A 470 -30.16 -8.88 -15.34
C GLU A 470 -30.32 -8.39 -16.78
N THR A 471 -29.31 -7.71 -17.33
CA THR A 471 -29.43 -6.98 -18.59
C THR A 471 -28.60 -7.56 -19.73
N ILE A 472 -27.64 -8.45 -19.43
CA ILE A 472 -26.68 -9.01 -20.40
C ILE A 472 -27.34 -9.90 -21.45
N GLU A 473 -28.45 -10.56 -21.15
CA GLU A 473 -29.14 -11.41 -22.13
C GLU A 473 -30.16 -10.66 -22.99
N ASP A 474 -30.41 -9.37 -22.71
CA ASP A 474 -31.40 -8.53 -23.38
C ASP A 474 -30.77 -7.23 -23.90
N ILE A 475 -30.98 -6.11 -23.21
CA ILE A 475 -30.60 -4.77 -23.69
C ILE A 475 -29.08 -4.56 -23.85
N ASN A 476 -28.25 -5.34 -23.15
CA ASN A 476 -26.79 -5.30 -23.25
C ASN A 476 -26.19 -6.53 -23.97
N ARG A 477 -26.99 -7.34 -24.68
CA ARG A 477 -26.53 -8.57 -25.34
C ARG A 477 -25.38 -8.38 -26.33
N GLU A 478 -25.36 -7.28 -27.05
CA GLU A 478 -24.33 -6.98 -28.06
C GLU A 478 -23.28 -5.98 -27.54
N ASN A 479 -23.29 -5.68 -26.22
CA ASN A 479 -22.42 -4.67 -25.63
C ASN A 479 -21.11 -5.32 -25.15
N TRP A 480 -20.00 -5.05 -25.85
CA TRP A 480 -18.71 -5.66 -25.51
C TRP A 480 -18.25 -5.31 -24.09
N TYR A 481 -18.59 -4.10 -23.63
CA TYR A 481 -18.16 -3.54 -22.36
C TYR A 481 -18.92 -4.18 -21.19
N ALA A 482 -20.21 -4.48 -21.38
CA ALA A 482 -21.01 -5.22 -20.39
C ALA A 482 -20.48 -6.64 -20.18
N HIS A 483 -20.20 -7.35 -21.28
CA HIS A 483 -19.57 -8.67 -21.23
C HIS A 483 -18.19 -8.63 -20.58
N TYR A 484 -17.37 -7.62 -20.89
CA TYR A 484 -16.05 -7.44 -20.27
C TYR A 484 -16.16 -7.31 -18.74
N HIS A 485 -17.02 -6.42 -18.25
CA HIS A 485 -17.20 -6.23 -16.80
C HIS A 485 -17.80 -7.43 -16.10
N LEU A 486 -18.77 -8.12 -16.73
CA LEU A 486 -19.32 -9.35 -16.17
C LEU A 486 -18.25 -10.47 -16.11
N GLY A 487 -17.33 -10.50 -17.08
CA GLY A 487 -16.15 -11.38 -17.06
C GLY A 487 -15.19 -11.07 -15.91
N LEU A 488 -14.98 -9.79 -15.58
CA LEU A 488 -14.15 -9.37 -14.43
C LEU A 488 -14.79 -9.76 -13.10
N PHE A 489 -16.11 -9.57 -12.95
CA PHE A 489 -16.84 -10.02 -11.76
C PHE A 489 -16.76 -11.54 -11.61
N ALA A 490 -17.01 -12.30 -12.68
CA ALA A 490 -16.92 -13.75 -12.66
C ALA A 490 -15.50 -14.25 -12.31
N PHE A 491 -14.44 -13.58 -12.82
CA PHE A 491 -13.06 -13.89 -12.47
C PHE A 491 -12.83 -13.74 -10.96
N ARG A 492 -13.26 -12.61 -10.40
CA ARG A 492 -13.11 -12.31 -8.97
C ARG A 492 -13.86 -13.28 -8.06
N ASP A 493 -15.03 -13.74 -8.50
CA ASP A 493 -15.83 -14.73 -7.77
C ASP A 493 -15.23 -16.14 -7.83
N GLY A 494 -14.17 -16.35 -8.61
CA GLY A 494 -13.57 -17.67 -8.86
C GLY A 494 -14.34 -18.51 -9.89
N ASP A 495 -15.35 -17.95 -10.56
CA ASP A 495 -16.05 -18.65 -11.66
C ASP A 495 -15.29 -18.46 -12.98
N ILE A 496 -14.13 -19.12 -13.06
CA ILE A 496 -13.22 -19.06 -14.20
C ILE A 496 -13.92 -19.46 -15.51
N PRO A 497 -14.74 -20.55 -15.58
CA PRO A 497 -15.47 -20.89 -16.80
C PRO A 497 -16.43 -19.79 -17.26
N LYS A 498 -17.18 -19.14 -16.35
CA LYS A 498 -18.05 -18.01 -16.72
C LYS A 498 -17.23 -16.81 -17.15
N SER A 499 -16.13 -16.52 -16.46
CA SER A 499 -15.23 -15.43 -16.83
C SER A 499 -14.73 -15.56 -18.27
N ILE A 500 -14.24 -16.74 -18.65
CA ILE A 500 -13.78 -17.03 -20.02
C ILE A 500 -14.91 -16.82 -21.04
N ARG A 501 -16.11 -17.39 -20.79
CA ARG A 501 -17.26 -17.21 -21.70
C ARG A 501 -17.61 -15.75 -21.90
N GLN A 502 -17.57 -14.95 -20.84
CA GLN A 502 -17.92 -13.53 -20.91
C GLN A 502 -16.85 -12.71 -21.63
N PHE A 503 -15.55 -13.00 -21.42
CA PHE A 503 -14.51 -12.34 -22.20
C PHE A 503 -14.51 -12.78 -23.68
N GLU A 504 -14.81 -14.04 -23.99
CA GLU A 504 -15.03 -14.49 -25.37
C GLU A 504 -16.21 -13.76 -26.02
N ALA A 505 -17.33 -13.61 -25.31
CA ALA A 505 -18.49 -12.85 -25.78
C ALA A 505 -18.15 -11.37 -26.00
N SER A 506 -17.41 -10.74 -25.08
CA SER A 506 -16.92 -9.37 -25.24
C SER A 506 -16.09 -9.22 -26.52
N LYS A 507 -15.12 -10.12 -26.73
CA LYS A 507 -14.27 -10.14 -27.93
C LYS A 507 -15.09 -10.37 -29.21
N ALA A 508 -16.14 -11.20 -29.15
CA ALA A 508 -17.01 -11.49 -30.28
C ALA A 508 -17.90 -10.31 -30.67
N CYS A 509 -18.44 -9.57 -29.68
CA CYS A 509 -19.18 -8.32 -29.92
C CYS A 509 -18.28 -7.29 -30.60
N ARG A 510 -17.08 -7.08 -30.04
CA ARG A 510 -16.08 -6.18 -30.59
C ARG A 510 -14.69 -6.62 -30.19
N LYS A 511 -13.83 -6.89 -31.17
CA LYS A 511 -12.43 -7.25 -30.91
C LYS A 511 -11.74 -6.14 -30.11
N ASN A 512 -11.25 -6.47 -28.92
CA ASN A 512 -10.65 -5.51 -28.00
C ASN A 512 -9.52 -6.15 -27.17
N ALA A 513 -8.51 -5.35 -26.81
CA ALA A 513 -7.35 -5.80 -26.05
C ALA A 513 -7.70 -6.13 -24.59
N TRP A 514 -8.77 -5.55 -24.05
CA TRP A 514 -9.16 -5.64 -22.64
C TRP A 514 -9.70 -7.03 -22.29
N ALA A 515 -10.57 -7.57 -23.15
CA ALA A 515 -11.06 -8.94 -23.06
C ALA A 515 -9.95 -9.96 -23.32
N LEU A 516 -8.99 -9.66 -24.19
CA LEU A 516 -7.82 -10.51 -24.42
C LEU A 516 -6.93 -10.62 -23.17
N HIS A 517 -6.71 -9.50 -22.48
CA HIS A 517 -6.06 -9.50 -21.16
C HIS A 517 -6.85 -10.33 -20.14
N GLY A 518 -8.18 -10.12 -20.07
CA GLY A 518 -9.06 -10.91 -19.20
C GLY A 518 -9.00 -12.41 -19.48
N LEU A 519 -9.02 -12.82 -20.75
CA LEU A 519 -8.86 -14.21 -21.17
C LEU A 519 -7.51 -14.78 -20.76
N ALA A 520 -6.43 -14.02 -20.98
CA ALA A 520 -5.10 -14.46 -20.62
C ALA A 520 -4.98 -14.71 -19.11
N ALA A 521 -5.49 -13.80 -18.29
CA ALA A 521 -5.55 -13.97 -16.83
C ALA A 521 -6.43 -15.16 -16.43
N ALA A 522 -7.61 -15.32 -17.02
CA ALA A 522 -8.53 -16.41 -16.72
C ALA A 522 -7.96 -17.79 -17.07
N TYR A 523 -7.32 -17.95 -18.23
CA TYR A 523 -6.66 -19.20 -18.59
C TYR A 523 -5.44 -19.49 -17.70
N LEU A 524 -4.69 -18.47 -17.30
CA LEU A 524 -3.56 -18.64 -16.39
C LEU A 524 -4.03 -19.11 -15.01
N ALA A 525 -5.05 -18.46 -14.44
CA ALA A 525 -5.67 -18.90 -13.18
C ALA A 525 -6.19 -20.34 -13.29
N TRP A 526 -6.83 -20.69 -14.42
CA TRP A 526 -7.31 -22.05 -14.66
C TRP A 526 -6.18 -23.07 -14.78
N ALA A 527 -5.01 -22.67 -15.29
CA ALA A 527 -3.84 -23.54 -15.35
C ALA A 527 -3.30 -23.83 -13.95
N SER A 528 -3.22 -22.81 -13.09
CA SER A 528 -2.75 -22.97 -11.69
C SER A 528 -3.65 -23.89 -10.87
N GLU A 529 -4.99 -23.80 -11.01
CA GLU A 529 -5.91 -24.75 -10.37
C GLU A 529 -5.67 -26.21 -10.78
N ALA A 530 -5.28 -26.44 -12.05
CA ALA A 530 -4.93 -27.78 -12.53
C ALA A 530 -3.58 -28.27 -11.98
N GLU A 531 -2.64 -27.38 -11.71
CA GLU A 531 -1.35 -27.74 -11.09
C GLU A 531 -1.50 -28.10 -9.60
N ASP A 532 -2.40 -27.43 -8.89
CA ASP A 532 -2.66 -27.68 -7.46
C ASP A 532 -3.60 -28.89 -7.22
N GLY A 533 -4.39 -29.29 -8.21
CA GLY A 533 -5.29 -30.45 -8.12
C GLY A 533 -4.57 -31.76 -8.43
N GLU A 534 -4.55 -32.72 -7.49
CA GLU A 534 -4.00 -34.08 -7.63
C GLU A 534 -4.54 -34.92 -8.83
N LYS A 535 -5.46 -34.38 -9.63
CA LYS A 535 -6.22 -35.11 -10.68
C LYS A 535 -6.12 -34.53 -12.09
N ALA A 536 -5.54 -33.36 -12.32
CA ALA A 536 -5.39 -32.81 -13.68
C ALA A 536 -4.02 -33.17 -14.25
N GLY A 537 -3.97 -33.64 -15.50
CA GLY A 537 -2.71 -33.99 -16.16
C GLY A 537 -1.92 -32.74 -16.56
N ALA A 538 -0.60 -32.76 -16.40
CA ALA A 538 0.30 -31.65 -16.76
C ALA A 538 0.08 -31.08 -18.19
N GLY A 539 -0.38 -31.91 -19.14
CA GLY A 539 -0.71 -31.48 -20.50
C GLY A 539 -1.92 -30.54 -20.60
N GLU A 540 -2.89 -30.61 -19.67
CA GLU A 540 -4.02 -29.69 -19.64
C GLU A 540 -3.60 -28.29 -19.14
N ALA A 541 -2.72 -28.24 -18.13
CA ALA A 541 -2.17 -26.98 -17.64
C ALA A 541 -1.34 -26.27 -18.74
N GLU A 542 -0.51 -27.03 -19.46
CA GLU A 542 0.28 -26.49 -20.58
C GLU A 542 -0.62 -25.95 -21.72
N GLY A 543 -1.67 -26.69 -22.10
CA GLY A 543 -2.62 -26.22 -23.11
C GLY A 543 -3.38 -24.95 -22.69
N ARG A 544 -3.63 -24.76 -21.39
CA ARG A 544 -4.24 -23.53 -20.86
C ARG A 544 -3.25 -22.36 -20.87
N LYS A 545 -1.99 -22.58 -20.49
CA LYS A 545 -0.91 -21.57 -20.59
C LYS A 545 -0.69 -21.14 -22.04
N GLU A 546 -0.78 -22.05 -22.99
CA GLU A 546 -0.66 -21.72 -24.40
C GLU A 546 -1.80 -20.80 -24.87
N ARG A 547 -3.06 -21.11 -24.52
CA ARG A 547 -4.21 -20.23 -24.81
C ARG A 547 -4.09 -18.86 -24.15
N ALA A 548 -3.55 -18.81 -22.92
CA ALA A 548 -3.27 -17.55 -22.24
C ALA A 548 -2.24 -16.72 -23.01
N ALA A 549 -1.15 -17.35 -23.45
CA ALA A 549 -0.10 -16.70 -24.21
C ALA A 549 -0.56 -16.22 -25.59
N GLU A 550 -1.39 -16.99 -26.30
CA GLU A 550 -2.01 -16.59 -27.56
C GLU A 550 -2.90 -15.35 -27.41
N ALA A 551 -3.79 -15.36 -26.41
CA ALA A 551 -4.67 -14.22 -26.14
C ALA A 551 -3.85 -12.96 -25.79
N MET A 552 -2.83 -13.11 -24.93
CA MET A 552 -2.00 -12.00 -24.52
C MET A 552 -1.17 -11.44 -25.68
N GLU A 553 -0.58 -12.30 -26.50
CA GLU A 553 0.18 -11.88 -27.67
C GLU A 553 -0.70 -11.13 -28.68
N GLU A 554 -1.94 -11.57 -28.89
CA GLU A 554 -2.90 -10.84 -29.72
C GLU A 554 -3.19 -9.44 -29.15
N GLY A 555 -3.39 -9.34 -27.83
CA GLY A 555 -3.62 -8.08 -27.15
C GLY A 555 -2.44 -7.11 -27.22
N LEU A 556 -1.21 -7.61 -27.04
CA LEU A 556 0.02 -6.83 -27.10
C LEU A 556 0.21 -6.15 -28.47
N ARG A 557 -0.14 -6.84 -29.56
CA ARG A 557 -0.10 -6.26 -30.91
C ARG A 557 -1.12 -5.14 -31.14
N MET A 558 -2.19 -5.09 -30.34
CA MET A 558 -3.18 -4.02 -30.39
C MET A 558 -2.77 -2.79 -29.56
N ARG A 559 -1.80 -2.94 -28.64
CA ARG A 559 -1.44 -1.94 -27.62
C ARG A 559 0.08 -1.76 -27.50
N THR A 560 0.76 -1.59 -28.64
CA THR A 560 2.23 -1.49 -28.72
C THR A 560 2.81 -0.21 -28.09
N GLU A 561 1.98 0.77 -27.75
CA GLU A 561 2.41 2.04 -27.13
C GLU A 561 1.85 2.23 -25.71
N ASP A 562 1.11 1.26 -25.17
CA ASP A 562 0.54 1.30 -23.82
C ASP A 562 1.49 0.58 -22.85
N LEU A 563 2.43 1.31 -22.25
CA LEU A 563 3.48 0.73 -21.40
C LEU A 563 2.91 -0.15 -20.28
N SER A 564 1.81 0.25 -19.65
CA SER A 564 1.20 -0.52 -18.57
C SER A 564 0.66 -1.86 -19.06
N TYR A 565 0.04 -1.88 -20.24
CA TYR A 565 -0.47 -3.08 -20.88
C TYR A 565 0.68 -4.00 -21.34
N LEU A 566 1.76 -3.41 -21.88
CA LEU A 566 2.96 -4.16 -22.27
C LEU A 566 3.60 -4.86 -21.08
N LYS A 567 3.81 -4.14 -19.95
CA LYS A 567 4.42 -4.71 -18.74
C LYS A 567 3.59 -5.89 -18.20
N GLU A 568 2.28 -5.72 -18.13
CA GLU A 568 1.38 -6.79 -17.68
C GLU A 568 1.35 -7.96 -18.66
N GLY A 569 1.33 -7.70 -19.96
CA GLY A 569 1.35 -8.77 -20.96
C GLY A 569 2.66 -9.56 -20.98
N PHE A 570 3.81 -8.90 -20.86
CA PHE A 570 5.10 -9.58 -20.75
C PHE A 570 5.21 -10.40 -19.47
N ARG A 571 4.64 -9.90 -18.36
CA ARG A 571 4.50 -10.67 -17.12
C ARG A 571 3.67 -11.94 -17.34
N ILE A 572 2.50 -11.83 -17.96
CA ILE A 572 1.64 -12.98 -18.25
C ILE A 572 2.37 -13.98 -19.14
N LEU A 573 3.02 -13.53 -20.22
CA LEU A 573 3.81 -14.40 -21.10
C LEU A 573 4.94 -15.12 -20.34
N SER A 574 5.59 -14.43 -19.41
CA SER A 574 6.62 -15.01 -18.54
C SER A 574 6.03 -16.08 -17.60
N LEU A 575 4.86 -15.83 -17.00
CA LEU A 575 4.16 -16.82 -16.16
C LEU A 575 3.69 -18.05 -16.97
N CYS A 576 3.38 -17.87 -18.26
CA CYS A 576 3.09 -18.96 -19.18
C CYS A 576 4.34 -19.73 -19.65
N GLY A 577 5.56 -19.26 -19.37
CA GLY A 577 6.79 -19.83 -19.94
C GLY A 577 6.93 -19.58 -21.45
N ALA A 578 6.24 -18.58 -22.01
CA ALA A 578 6.19 -18.29 -23.44
C ALA A 578 7.42 -17.49 -23.92
N TRP A 579 8.62 -17.95 -23.58
CA TRP A 579 9.88 -17.23 -23.78
C TRP A 579 10.16 -16.89 -25.25
N THR A 580 9.93 -17.84 -26.18
CA THR A 580 10.11 -17.60 -27.62
C THR A 580 9.19 -16.49 -28.15
N ARG A 581 8.00 -16.30 -27.56
CA ARG A 581 7.11 -15.19 -27.92
C ARG A 581 7.69 -13.86 -27.46
N ILE A 582 8.22 -13.81 -26.24
CA ILE A 582 8.87 -12.61 -25.69
C ILE A 582 10.04 -12.18 -26.61
N CYS A 583 10.97 -13.10 -26.94
CA CYS A 583 12.10 -12.81 -27.83
C CYS A 583 11.67 -12.33 -29.23
N ARG A 584 10.47 -12.70 -29.70
CA ARG A 584 9.91 -12.22 -30.97
C ARG A 584 9.23 -10.85 -30.83
N LEU A 585 8.54 -10.61 -29.73
CA LEU A 585 7.72 -9.42 -29.52
C LEU A 585 8.57 -8.22 -29.11
N TYR A 586 9.53 -8.41 -28.19
CA TYR A 586 10.33 -7.31 -27.65
C TYR A 586 11.04 -6.48 -28.73
N PRO A 587 11.75 -7.07 -29.72
CA PRO A 587 12.42 -6.28 -30.75
C PRO A 587 11.47 -5.56 -31.70
N SER A 588 10.18 -5.93 -31.71
CA SER A 588 9.15 -5.28 -32.53
C SER A 588 8.49 -4.08 -31.87
N LEU A 589 8.74 -3.85 -30.57
CA LEU A 589 8.20 -2.71 -29.84
C LEU A 589 8.90 -1.41 -30.26
N PRO A 590 8.26 -0.24 -30.10
CA PRO A 590 8.94 1.05 -30.25
C PRO A 590 10.18 1.15 -29.35
N GLU A 591 11.23 1.84 -29.80
CA GLU A 591 12.49 2.01 -29.04
C GLU A 591 12.25 2.58 -27.63
N THR A 592 11.26 3.47 -27.48
CA THR A 592 10.87 4.05 -26.18
C THR A 592 10.34 3.00 -25.20
N MET A 593 9.70 1.93 -25.69
CA MET A 593 9.21 0.83 -24.87
C MET A 593 10.32 -0.18 -24.58
N GLN A 594 11.21 -0.44 -25.54
CA GLN A 594 12.40 -1.29 -25.31
C GLN A 594 13.33 -0.69 -24.25
N ALA A 595 13.37 0.64 -24.13
CA ALA A 595 14.15 1.32 -23.09
C ALA A 595 13.59 1.15 -21.67
N ASP A 596 12.35 0.67 -21.50
CA ASP A 596 11.80 0.40 -20.17
C ASP A 596 12.50 -0.79 -19.51
N GLY A 597 12.99 -0.60 -18.29
CA GLY A 597 13.76 -1.60 -17.57
C GLY A 597 12.99 -2.90 -17.31
N ARG A 598 11.68 -2.85 -17.06
CA ARG A 598 10.89 -4.06 -16.78
C ARG A 598 10.65 -4.87 -18.05
N LEU A 599 10.40 -4.23 -19.18
CA LEU A 599 10.30 -4.92 -20.47
C LEU A 599 11.64 -5.54 -20.88
N ARG A 600 12.74 -4.79 -20.74
CA ARG A 600 14.10 -5.28 -20.97
C ARG A 600 14.46 -6.46 -20.06
N PHE A 601 14.03 -6.45 -18.79
CA PHE A 601 14.21 -7.56 -17.87
C PHE A 601 13.53 -8.85 -18.36
N TYR A 602 12.29 -8.76 -18.85
CA TYR A 602 11.61 -9.93 -19.39
C TYR A 602 12.30 -10.48 -20.64
N GLU A 603 12.88 -9.61 -21.48
CA GLU A 603 13.70 -10.05 -22.61
C GLU A 603 14.98 -10.76 -22.17
N VAL A 604 15.72 -10.21 -21.20
CA VAL A 604 16.92 -10.87 -20.63
C VAL A 604 16.56 -12.25 -20.09
N LEU A 605 15.45 -12.36 -19.36
CA LEU A 605 14.96 -13.63 -18.83
C LEU A 605 14.62 -14.61 -19.96
N ALA A 606 13.91 -14.15 -21.00
CA ALA A 606 13.53 -14.98 -22.13
C ALA A 606 14.74 -15.47 -22.95
N LEU A 607 15.75 -14.61 -23.18
CA LEU A 607 17.01 -14.99 -23.83
C LEU A 607 17.76 -16.05 -23.03
N ASP A 608 17.78 -15.95 -21.70
CA ASP A 608 18.43 -16.94 -20.85
C ASP A 608 17.72 -18.31 -20.90
N GLU A 609 16.38 -18.32 -20.87
CA GLU A 609 15.57 -19.54 -20.92
C GLU A 609 15.55 -20.18 -22.31
N THR A 610 15.75 -19.39 -23.37
CA THR A 610 15.85 -19.88 -24.76
C THR A 610 17.28 -20.26 -25.17
N GLY A 611 18.25 -20.17 -24.25
CA GLY A 611 19.63 -20.65 -24.47
C GLY A 611 20.56 -19.66 -25.17
N SER A 612 20.33 -18.35 -25.02
CA SER A 612 21.18 -17.26 -25.54
C SER A 612 21.78 -16.42 -24.39
N PRO A 613 22.58 -17.01 -23.47
CA PRO A 613 23.07 -16.32 -22.27
C PRO A 613 24.03 -15.17 -22.57
N GLU A 614 24.78 -15.21 -23.67
CA GLU A 614 25.67 -14.12 -24.09
C GLU A 614 24.87 -12.85 -24.40
N GLN A 615 23.81 -12.98 -25.21
CA GLN A 615 22.93 -11.87 -25.57
C GLN A 615 22.16 -11.37 -24.34
N ALA A 616 21.68 -12.28 -23.50
CA ALA A 616 21.02 -11.93 -22.25
C ALA A 616 21.94 -11.11 -21.34
N PHE A 617 23.20 -11.51 -21.18
CA PHE A 617 24.17 -10.80 -20.34
C PHE A 617 24.58 -9.44 -20.93
N GLU A 618 24.79 -9.37 -22.25
CA GLU A 618 25.04 -8.10 -22.95
C GLU A 618 23.87 -7.13 -22.75
N LEU A 619 22.64 -7.60 -22.96
CA LEU A 619 21.44 -6.81 -22.73
C LEU A 619 21.24 -6.49 -21.24
N MET A 620 21.71 -7.31 -20.30
CA MET A 620 21.65 -6.98 -18.88
C MET A 620 22.63 -5.87 -18.48
N GLU A 621 23.85 -5.88 -19.03
CA GLU A 621 24.93 -4.95 -18.68
C GLU A 621 25.00 -3.68 -19.55
N ALA A 622 24.26 -3.62 -20.66
CA ALA A 622 24.24 -2.43 -21.51
C ALA A 622 23.81 -1.16 -20.73
N ASP A 623 24.30 0.00 -21.18
CA ASP A 623 24.01 1.33 -20.60
C ASP A 623 24.36 1.49 -19.11
N GLY A 624 25.32 0.70 -18.61
CA GLY A 624 25.73 0.74 -17.20
C GLY A 624 24.95 -0.22 -16.29
N GLY A 625 24.08 -1.05 -16.87
CA GLY A 625 23.34 -2.10 -16.19
C GLY A 625 21.83 -1.86 -16.15
N LEU A 626 21.09 -2.95 -16.01
CA LEU A 626 19.64 -2.94 -15.95
C LEU A 626 19.12 -2.25 -14.68
N VAL A 627 18.26 -1.24 -14.84
CA VAL A 627 17.56 -0.57 -13.73
C VAL A 627 16.09 -0.93 -13.77
N LEU A 628 15.60 -1.57 -12.70
CA LEU A 628 14.19 -1.90 -12.52
C LEU A 628 13.51 -0.84 -11.64
N ASP A 629 12.88 0.16 -12.25
CA ASP A 629 12.21 1.25 -11.51
C ASP A 629 11.14 0.73 -10.54
N ASP A 630 10.49 -0.38 -10.90
CA ASP A 630 9.39 -1.03 -10.17
C ASP A 630 9.79 -2.36 -9.52
N VAL A 631 11.06 -2.53 -9.14
CA VAL A 631 11.52 -3.66 -8.33
C VAL A 631 10.66 -3.80 -7.08
N ARG A 632 10.11 -5.00 -6.86
CA ARG A 632 9.21 -5.27 -5.73
C ARG A 632 10.00 -5.68 -4.50
N GLU A 633 9.55 -5.25 -3.33
CA GLU A 633 10.12 -5.76 -2.07
C GLU A 633 10.01 -7.29 -2.01
N GLY A 634 11.13 -7.95 -1.70
CA GLY A 634 11.26 -9.41 -1.71
C GLY A 634 11.52 -10.04 -3.08
N GLU A 635 11.53 -9.26 -4.17
CA GLU A 635 11.95 -9.73 -5.49
C GLU A 635 13.47 -9.94 -5.53
N THR A 636 13.91 -11.20 -5.52
CA THR A 636 15.35 -11.56 -5.55
C THR A 636 15.85 -11.98 -6.94
N ASN A 637 14.96 -11.96 -7.93
CA ASN A 637 15.22 -12.51 -9.26
C ASN A 637 16.32 -11.76 -10.02
N LEU A 638 16.50 -10.45 -9.80
CA LEU A 638 17.48 -9.65 -10.53
C LEU A 638 18.93 -10.10 -10.25
N GLY A 639 19.33 -10.14 -8.98
CA GLY A 639 20.65 -10.61 -8.57
C GLY A 639 20.87 -12.09 -8.91
N GLY A 640 19.84 -12.93 -8.72
CA GLY A 640 19.89 -14.35 -9.07
C GLY A 640 20.05 -14.60 -10.58
N LEU A 641 19.37 -13.83 -11.42
CA LEU A 641 19.50 -13.87 -12.89
C LEU A 641 20.92 -13.48 -13.32
N TRP A 642 21.47 -12.41 -12.75
CA TRP A 642 22.85 -11.99 -13.01
C TRP A 642 23.84 -13.12 -12.69
N GLN A 643 23.75 -13.70 -11.49
CA GLN A 643 24.65 -14.79 -11.07
C GLN A 643 24.51 -16.01 -11.97
N ARG A 644 23.28 -16.37 -12.35
CA ARG A 644 23.02 -17.49 -13.25
C ARG A 644 23.66 -17.29 -14.62
N LEU A 645 23.50 -16.12 -15.22
CA LEU A 645 24.11 -15.76 -16.50
C LEU A 645 25.65 -15.75 -16.41
N GLN A 646 26.19 -15.09 -15.39
CA GLN A 646 27.63 -15.02 -15.16
C GLN A 646 28.25 -16.41 -15.02
N LYS A 647 27.57 -17.33 -14.30
CA LYS A 647 28.00 -18.71 -14.13
C LYS A 647 27.94 -19.51 -15.43
N LYS A 648 26.89 -19.33 -16.23
CA LYS A 648 26.78 -19.95 -17.56
C LYS A 648 27.93 -19.52 -18.49
N LEU A 649 28.32 -18.24 -18.45
CA LEU A 649 29.34 -17.68 -19.34
C LEU A 649 30.79 -17.95 -18.91
N THR A 650 31.07 -17.94 -17.61
CA THR A 650 32.45 -18.02 -17.09
C THR A 650 32.79 -19.34 -16.42
N GLY A 651 31.77 -20.15 -16.08
CA GLY A 651 31.92 -21.36 -15.26
C GLY A 651 32.22 -21.09 -13.78
N LYS A 652 32.25 -19.83 -13.33
CA LYS A 652 32.54 -19.44 -11.94
C LYS A 652 31.31 -18.84 -11.28
N GLU A 653 31.32 -18.75 -9.96
CA GLU A 653 30.28 -18.07 -9.20
C GLU A 653 30.87 -16.79 -8.61
N GLU A 654 30.39 -15.64 -9.06
CA GLU A 654 30.85 -14.33 -8.60
C GLU A 654 29.81 -13.68 -7.66
N PRO A 655 30.25 -12.78 -6.76
CA PRO A 655 29.33 -12.02 -5.91
C PRO A 655 28.43 -11.11 -6.76
N VAL A 656 27.15 -10.99 -6.38
CA VAL A 656 26.19 -10.08 -7.03
C VAL A 656 26.74 -8.64 -6.95
N PRO A 657 26.82 -7.90 -8.06
CA PRO A 657 27.15 -6.49 -8.05
C PRO A 657 26.13 -5.69 -7.22
N TYR A 658 26.59 -4.69 -6.48
CA TYR A 658 25.75 -3.88 -5.59
C TYR A 658 24.46 -3.37 -6.25
N ARG A 659 24.54 -2.92 -7.52
CA ARG A 659 23.38 -2.45 -8.32
C ARG A 659 22.25 -3.47 -8.52
N TYR A 660 22.53 -4.76 -8.35
CA TYR A 660 21.55 -5.84 -8.48
C TYR A 660 21.24 -6.51 -7.13
N ASP A 661 21.88 -6.07 -6.04
CA ASP A 661 21.68 -6.65 -4.72
C ASP A 661 20.53 -5.98 -3.98
N PHE A 662 19.37 -6.64 -3.99
CA PHE A 662 18.16 -6.24 -3.27
C PHE A 662 17.74 -7.29 -2.22
N LYS A 663 18.62 -8.26 -1.89
CA LYS A 663 18.31 -9.35 -0.96
C LYS A 663 18.57 -8.94 0.51
N ALA A 664 17.59 -8.25 1.11
CA ALA A 664 17.72 -7.74 2.49
C ALA A 664 17.44 -8.78 3.60
N ILE A 665 16.87 -9.96 3.27
CA ILE A 665 16.49 -11.04 4.20
C ILE A 665 17.54 -12.15 4.23
#